data_AF-A0A9X0ALQ3-F1
#
_entry.id   AF-A0A9X0ALQ3-F1
#
_cell.length_a   1.000
_cell.length_b   1.000
_cell.length_c   1.000
_cell.angle_alpha   90.00
_cell.angle_beta   90.00
_cell.angle_gamma   90.00
#
_symmetry.space_group_name_H-M   'P 1'
#
loop_
_entity.id
_entity.type
_entity.pdbx_description
1 polymer ?
#
loop_
_entity_poly.entity_id
_entity_poly.type
_entity_poly.pdbx_seq_one_letter_code
_entity_poly.pdbx_strand_id
1 'polypeptide(L)'
;MAKALGIASSVIAVIDLSVKVASRCSEYYTNVKNARDDIERLQREAQGLKVILERIHSLCDGPNGVRLQDSQGLRKGVEDCQKQLAQLEAKLEPRGRNKLMSRCGIRALKWPFKSKEMDSLIEKLGNCKVNISLNLQVDQEVQILNIHQKIVLDKLRSAENAAFDSHDEEHNARCYQGTRAELLRQIYSWAGDRGSERIFWLNGMAGTGKSTISRTVAQNFVDMGELGASFFFKRGEGDRGHAGMFFATIVTQLVQKLPSLAPYVQHAIEADPGISRKALKQQFDILVLQPLGKIRTDPQKSSSIVIVVDALDECDREEDVRTIIRLFSQVQHIASAQLKFFLTSRPELPIRLGFEDIREHELAIIREDYNKSVTQNRQLPADWPDHTIVQSLVGMAIPLFIFAITVCRFINDRKCGQPKDQLAKVLKYQSRSQASKLDATYLPVLDQLLVGVTILERRGLLEDFQQAVGSIVILASPLSATSLDRLLGVPEGTVDSRTDLLHSVLSIPSRPDHLIRLLHLSFRDFLTDTEKRETNPFWVDEKDAHKKLATRCLKLLSTGENLKKDICNLRTPELLRADIDKQTIDSHLPSEIQYACQYWVYHLKESGNSIHDGDQVHNFLKCHFLHWLESLSLIGRLRESIGMVDSLMAIIDVYHPLLLAASIY
;
A
#
# COMPACT_ATOMS: atom_id res chain seq x y z
N MET A 1 30.15 -8.15 22.60
CA MET A 1 29.52 -7.02 21.88
C MET A 1 29.88 -5.73 22.62
N ALA A 2 30.84 -4.96 22.13
CA ALA A 2 31.15 -3.65 22.69
C ALA A 2 30.04 -2.67 22.24
N LYS A 3 29.35 -2.01 23.18
CA LYS A 3 28.46 -0.88 22.87
C LYS A 3 29.29 0.16 22.12
N ALA A 4 28.85 0.54 20.92
CA ALA A 4 29.40 1.71 20.24
C ALA A 4 29.28 2.91 21.19
N LEU A 5 30.42 3.48 21.57
CA LEU A 5 30.48 4.71 22.38
C LEU A 5 29.81 5.84 21.59
N GLY A 6 28.87 6.56 22.21
CA GLY A 6 28.23 7.72 21.60
C GLY A 6 29.25 8.85 21.35
N ILE A 7 28.99 9.72 20.38
CA ILE A 7 29.95 10.76 19.96
C ILE A 7 30.41 11.63 21.13
N ALA A 8 29.50 11.97 22.06
CA ALA A 8 29.85 12.71 23.28
C ALA A 8 30.95 12.02 24.11
N SER A 9 30.84 10.70 24.29
CA SER A 9 31.85 9.92 25.04
C SER A 9 33.19 9.83 24.31
N SER A 10 33.17 9.70 22.98
CA SER A 10 34.39 9.73 22.17
C SER A 10 35.06 11.11 22.23
N VAL A 11 34.28 12.20 22.14
CA VAL A 11 34.78 13.58 22.26
C VAL A 11 35.47 13.80 23.61
N ILE A 12 34.87 13.36 24.72
CA ILE A 12 35.48 13.44 26.06
C ILE A 12 36.83 12.71 26.10
N ALA A 13 36.90 11.51 25.52
CA ALA A 13 38.14 10.74 25.48
C ALA A 13 39.25 11.46 24.69
N VAL A 14 38.91 12.12 23.58
CA VAL A 14 39.87 12.90 22.78
C VAL A 14 40.32 14.18 23.50
N ILE A 15 39.43 14.82 24.27
CA ILE A 15 39.79 15.99 25.12
C ILE A 15 40.81 15.57 26.19
N ASP A 16 40.57 14.45 26.90
CA ASP A 16 41.48 13.93 27.93
C ASP A 16 42.86 13.59 27.34
N LEU A 17 42.89 12.91 26.18
CA LEU A 17 44.14 12.64 25.46
C LEU A 17 44.87 13.92 25.05
N SER A 18 44.15 14.95 24.59
CA SER A 18 44.73 16.24 24.21
C SER A 18 45.40 16.93 25.41
N VAL A 19 44.77 16.89 26.58
CA VAL A 19 45.31 17.43 27.84
C VAL A 19 46.57 16.68 28.26
N LYS A 20 46.56 15.35 28.19
CA LYS A 20 47.73 14.52 28.49
C LYS A 20 48.90 14.83 27.56
N VAL A 21 48.66 14.91 26.25
CA VAL A 21 49.68 15.29 25.25
C VAL A 21 50.25 16.68 25.56
N ALA A 22 49.41 17.68 25.85
CA ALA A 22 49.86 19.03 26.18
C ALA A 22 50.73 19.08 27.44
N SER A 23 50.36 18.34 28.48
CA SER A 23 51.14 18.20 29.72
C SER A 23 52.52 17.58 29.45
N ARG A 24 52.57 16.52 28.64
CA ARG A 24 53.84 15.87 28.27
C ARG A 24 54.73 16.77 27.42
N CYS A 25 54.15 17.49 26.46
CA CYS A 25 54.86 18.49 25.67
C CYS A 25 55.51 19.56 26.55
N SER A 26 54.84 20.02 27.62
CA SER A 26 55.41 20.99 28.57
C SER A 26 56.61 20.44 29.34
N GLU A 27 56.56 19.16 29.73
CA GLU A 27 57.68 18.45 30.37
C GLU A 27 58.90 18.35 29.44
N TYR A 28 58.69 18.02 28.16
CA TYR A 28 59.75 17.99 27.15
C TYR A 28 60.29 19.40 26.81
N TYR A 29 59.44 20.42 26.77
CA TYR A 29 59.83 21.81 26.46
C TYR A 29 60.88 22.35 27.44
N THR A 30 60.70 22.01 28.72
CA THR A 30 61.57 22.43 29.81
C THR A 30 62.93 21.72 29.75
N ASN A 31 62.96 20.47 29.27
CA ASN A 31 64.12 19.59 29.37
C ASN A 31 64.89 19.37 28.05
N VAL A 32 64.31 19.71 26.88
CA VAL A 32 64.91 19.45 25.55
C VAL A 32 64.96 20.71 24.68
N LYS A 33 66.12 21.39 24.67
CA LYS A 33 66.29 22.67 23.94
C LYS A 33 66.20 22.53 22.41
N ASN A 34 66.64 21.41 21.84
CA ASN A 34 66.77 21.23 20.39
C ASN A 34 65.46 20.79 19.69
N ALA A 35 64.34 20.71 20.41
CA ALA A 35 63.04 20.28 19.87
C ALA A 35 61.91 21.28 20.16
N ARG A 36 62.23 22.50 20.61
CA ARG A 36 61.24 23.49 21.06
C ARG A 36 60.23 23.85 19.97
N ASP A 37 60.68 24.09 18.75
CA ASP A 37 59.79 24.46 17.64
C ASP A 37 58.77 23.35 17.32
N ASP A 38 59.21 22.09 17.31
CA ASP A 38 58.34 20.93 17.10
C ASP A 38 57.31 20.79 18.24
N ILE A 39 57.75 20.98 19.49
CA ILE A 39 56.88 20.94 20.67
C ILE A 39 55.83 22.06 20.61
N GLU A 40 56.22 23.27 20.25
CA GLU A 40 55.30 24.42 20.11
C GLU A 40 54.30 24.22 18.97
N ARG A 41 54.72 23.62 17.83
CA ARG A 41 53.81 23.28 16.73
C ARG A 41 52.78 22.24 17.16
N LEU A 42 53.21 21.21 17.89
CA LEU A 42 52.32 20.15 18.39
C LEU A 42 51.33 20.66 19.43
N GLN A 43 51.80 21.49 20.37
CA GLN A 43 50.93 22.11 21.36
C GLN A 43 49.87 22.99 20.70
N ARG A 44 50.25 23.75 19.65
CA ARG A 44 49.28 24.54 18.88
C ARG A 44 48.20 23.68 18.23
N GLU A 45 48.57 22.59 17.57
CA GLU A 45 47.59 21.70 16.93
C GLU A 45 46.70 20.97 17.95
N ALA A 46 47.29 20.43 19.02
CA ALA A 46 46.53 19.76 20.09
C ALA A 46 45.57 20.72 20.81
N GLN A 47 46.01 21.96 21.07
CA GLN A 47 45.16 22.98 21.68
C GLN A 47 44.04 23.43 20.73
N GLY A 48 44.33 23.60 19.43
CA GLY A 48 43.32 23.94 18.43
C GLY A 48 42.24 22.85 18.31
N LEU A 49 42.66 21.58 18.35
CA LEU A 49 41.75 20.44 18.33
C LEU A 49 40.88 20.38 19.61
N LYS A 50 41.49 20.57 20.78
CA LYS A 50 40.79 20.61 22.07
C LYS A 50 39.65 21.65 22.05
N VAL A 51 39.92 22.87 21.59
CA VAL A 51 38.91 23.94 21.51
C VAL A 51 37.72 23.56 20.63
N ILE A 52 37.96 22.90 19.50
CA ILE A 52 36.89 22.43 18.60
C ILE A 52 36.06 21.33 19.28
N LEU A 53 36.72 20.39 19.95
CA LEU A 53 36.06 19.27 20.64
C LEU A 53 35.26 19.71 21.86
N GLU A 54 35.75 20.68 22.63
CA GLU A 54 34.99 21.28 23.75
C GLU A 54 33.71 21.96 23.25
N ARG A 55 33.77 22.63 22.09
CA ARG A 55 32.56 23.18 21.45
C ARG A 55 31.59 22.08 21.03
N ILE A 56 32.08 21.02 20.39
CA ILE A 56 31.24 19.87 19.98
C ILE A 56 30.60 19.23 21.21
N HIS A 57 31.34 19.05 22.30
CA HIS A 57 30.81 18.51 23.54
C HIS A 57 29.64 19.36 24.08
N SER A 58 29.80 20.69 24.10
CA SER A 58 28.72 21.60 24.52
C SER A 58 27.47 21.50 23.63
N LEU A 59 27.66 21.26 22.32
CA LEU A 59 26.57 21.07 21.38
C LEU A 59 25.86 19.73 21.57
N CYS A 60 26.61 18.68 21.92
CA CYS A 60 26.07 17.36 22.26
C CYS A 60 25.25 17.36 23.55
N ASP A 61 25.58 18.23 24.51
CA ASP A 61 24.83 18.38 25.77
C ASP A 61 23.62 19.33 25.61
N GLY A 62 23.53 20.05 24.49
CA GLY A 62 22.44 20.96 24.17
C GLY A 62 21.18 20.25 23.64
N PRO A 63 20.07 20.99 23.45
CA PRO A 63 18.78 20.45 22.99
C PRO A 63 18.83 19.75 21.61
N ASN A 64 19.86 20.02 20.80
CA ASN A 64 20.06 19.40 19.48
C ASN A 64 21.05 18.21 19.50
N GLY A 65 21.50 17.78 20.68
CA GLY A 65 22.56 16.79 20.84
C GLY A 65 22.27 15.42 20.25
N VAL A 66 21.00 14.99 20.23
CA VAL A 66 20.56 13.68 19.70
C VAL A 66 20.90 13.53 18.22
N ARG A 67 20.64 14.56 17.41
CA ARG A 67 20.92 14.53 15.96
C ARG A 67 22.41 14.54 15.65
N LEU A 68 23.19 15.26 16.45
CA LEU A 68 24.66 15.25 16.32
C LEU A 68 25.23 13.87 16.61
N GLN A 69 24.64 13.11 17.53
CA GLN A 69 25.10 11.75 17.87
C GLN A 69 24.97 10.75 16.71
N ASP A 70 24.07 11.02 15.75
CA ASP A 70 23.81 10.17 14.58
C ASP A 70 24.74 10.46 13.38
N SER A 71 25.56 11.51 13.45
CA SER A 71 26.49 11.89 12.38
C SER A 71 27.63 10.88 12.24
N GLN A 72 27.59 10.06 11.20
CA GLN A 72 28.64 9.08 10.90
C GLN A 72 29.97 9.74 10.52
N GLY A 73 29.92 10.85 9.78
CA GLY A 73 31.10 11.61 9.36
C GLY A 73 31.83 12.22 10.55
N LEU A 74 31.08 12.86 11.46
CA LEU A 74 31.64 13.42 12.68
C LEU A 74 32.20 12.32 13.60
N ARG A 75 31.47 11.21 13.77
CA ARG A 75 31.94 10.06 14.56
C ARG A 75 33.28 9.53 14.05
N LYS A 76 33.39 9.29 12.75
CA LYS A 76 34.62 8.81 12.12
C LYS A 76 35.76 9.81 12.29
N GLY A 77 35.49 11.11 12.11
CA GLY A 77 36.49 12.16 12.32
C GLY A 77 37.03 12.21 13.76
N VAL A 78 36.16 12.07 14.76
CA VAL A 78 36.54 12.02 16.18
C VAL A 78 37.33 10.74 16.50
N GLU A 79 36.91 9.58 15.98
CA GLU A 79 37.61 8.30 16.16
C GLU A 79 39.02 8.30 15.55
N ASP A 80 39.15 8.82 14.32
CA ASP A 80 40.45 8.97 13.66
C ASP A 80 41.38 9.87 14.49
N CYS A 81 40.83 10.96 15.05
CA CYS A 81 41.59 11.86 15.89
C CYS A 81 42.02 11.21 17.22
N GLN A 82 41.12 10.47 17.86
CA GLN A 82 41.41 9.68 19.07
C GLN A 82 42.59 8.73 18.83
N LYS A 83 42.59 8.04 17.68
CA LYS A 83 43.66 7.12 17.29
C LYS A 83 45.00 7.84 17.12
N GLN A 84 45.03 9.01 16.48
CA GLN A 84 46.27 9.78 16.31
C GLN A 84 46.82 10.28 17.66
N LEU A 85 45.96 10.84 18.53
CA LEU A 85 46.40 11.34 19.83
C LEU A 85 46.83 10.22 20.78
N ALA A 86 46.16 9.07 20.77
CA ALA A 86 46.58 7.92 21.58
C ALA A 86 47.96 7.38 21.13
N GLN A 87 48.23 7.34 19.82
CA GLN A 87 49.56 6.97 19.31
C GLN A 87 50.64 7.98 19.69
N LEU A 88 50.30 9.27 19.68
CA LEU A 88 51.20 10.35 20.06
C LEU A 88 51.51 10.30 21.56
N GLU A 89 50.48 10.14 22.41
CA GLU A 89 50.61 10.03 23.87
C GLU A 89 51.46 8.80 24.25
N ALA A 90 51.22 7.64 23.65
CA ALA A 90 52.02 6.43 23.88
C ALA A 90 53.50 6.57 23.47
N LYS A 91 53.83 7.45 22.51
CA LYS A 91 55.22 7.75 22.14
C LYS A 91 55.88 8.82 23.01
N LEU A 92 55.08 9.72 23.58
CA LEU A 92 55.50 10.72 24.56
C LEU A 92 55.66 10.11 25.97
N GLU A 93 55.07 8.95 26.23
CA GLU A 93 55.30 8.16 27.44
C GLU A 93 56.78 7.68 27.52
N PRO A 94 57.52 8.02 28.59
CA PRO A 94 58.89 7.56 28.74
C PRO A 94 58.95 6.04 28.95
N ARG A 95 59.59 5.31 28.02
CA ARG A 95 59.82 3.87 28.18
C ARG A 95 60.71 3.58 29.40
N GLY A 96 60.10 3.10 30.48
CA GLY A 96 60.77 2.39 31.57
C GLY A 96 60.57 2.99 32.97
N ARG A 97 59.39 2.77 33.56
CA ARG A 97 59.18 2.88 35.02
C ARG A 97 59.47 1.53 35.69
N ASN A 98 60.68 0.98 35.53
CA ASN A 98 61.12 -0.17 36.33
C ASN A 98 61.46 0.32 37.75
N LYS A 99 60.68 -0.16 38.70
CA LYS A 99 60.50 0.35 40.07
C LYS A 99 61.67 0.06 41.04
N LEU A 100 62.92 -0.06 40.56
CA LEU A 100 64.00 -0.65 41.39
C LEU A 100 65.39 -0.02 41.37
N MET A 101 65.60 1.20 40.86
CA MET A 101 66.79 1.99 41.23
C MET A 101 66.53 3.49 41.14
N SER A 102 66.39 4.16 42.29
CA SER A 102 66.53 5.62 42.40
C SER A 102 67.66 5.94 43.37
N ARG A 103 68.88 6.09 42.85
CA ARG A 103 69.95 6.85 43.50
C ARG A 103 70.92 7.33 42.41
N CYS A 104 70.97 8.66 42.26
CA CYS A 104 71.81 9.45 41.34
C CYS A 104 71.59 9.31 39.83
N GLY A 105 71.14 10.40 39.20
CA GLY A 105 71.24 10.63 37.75
C GLY A 105 70.01 11.32 37.17
N ILE A 106 70.11 12.61 36.86
CA ILE A 106 69.19 13.31 35.96
C ILE A 106 69.29 12.59 34.61
N ARG A 107 68.35 11.69 34.30
CA ARG A 107 68.25 11.13 32.94
C ARG A 107 67.73 12.24 32.05
N ALA A 108 68.56 12.71 31.12
CA ALA A 108 68.15 13.66 30.10
C ALA A 108 67.00 13.05 29.28
N LEU A 109 65.82 13.66 29.36
CA LEU A 109 64.71 13.38 28.45
C LEU A 109 65.23 13.60 27.01
N LYS A 110 65.03 12.61 26.14
CA LYS A 110 65.37 12.72 24.72
C LYS A 110 64.08 12.76 23.93
N TRP A 111 63.96 13.74 23.03
CA TRP A 111 62.80 13.84 22.14
C TRP A 111 62.68 12.56 21.30
N PRO A 112 61.51 11.87 21.33
CA PRO A 112 61.40 10.54 20.75
C PRO A 112 61.14 10.54 19.24
N PHE A 113 60.95 11.70 18.62
CA PHE A 113 60.57 11.82 17.20
C PHE A 113 61.71 12.31 16.31
N LYS A 114 61.72 11.83 15.06
CA LYS A 114 62.49 12.46 13.97
C LYS A 114 61.66 13.59 13.35
N SER A 115 62.30 14.64 12.84
CA SER A 115 61.60 15.79 12.22
C SER A 115 60.57 15.39 11.15
N LYS A 116 60.92 14.49 10.20
CA LYS A 116 59.95 13.98 9.21
C LYS A 116 58.74 13.26 9.80
N GLU A 117 58.94 12.52 10.89
CA GLU A 117 57.86 11.82 11.58
C GLU A 117 56.94 12.80 12.32
N MET A 118 57.54 13.86 12.88
CA MET A 118 56.84 14.95 13.53
C MET A 118 55.98 15.74 12.56
N ASP A 119 56.52 16.10 11.40
CA ASP A 119 55.78 16.79 10.34
C ASP A 119 54.56 15.97 9.90
N SER A 120 54.72 14.65 9.72
CA SER A 120 53.61 13.76 9.37
C SER A 120 52.54 13.68 10.47
N LEU A 121 52.92 13.71 11.76
CA LEU A 121 51.96 13.70 12.87
C LEU A 121 51.19 15.02 12.96
N ILE A 122 51.88 16.15 12.79
CA ILE A 122 51.26 17.48 12.75
C ILE A 122 50.27 17.56 11.58
N GLU A 123 50.66 17.07 10.40
CA GLU A 123 49.79 17.02 9.22
C GLU A 123 48.53 16.16 9.47
N LYS A 124 48.69 14.97 10.07
CA LYS A 124 47.55 14.09 10.41
C LYS A 124 46.60 14.72 11.43
N LEU A 125 47.12 15.39 12.45
CA LEU A 125 46.29 16.12 13.42
C LEU A 125 45.60 17.33 12.79
N GLY A 126 46.31 18.06 11.92
CA GLY A 126 45.73 19.14 11.10
C GLY A 126 44.58 18.64 10.23
N ASN A 127 44.75 17.48 9.59
CA ASN A 127 43.70 16.85 8.78
C ASN A 127 42.50 16.39 9.63
N CYS A 128 42.72 15.87 10.84
CA CYS A 128 41.63 15.53 11.76
C CYS A 128 40.80 16.78 12.12
N LYS A 129 41.48 17.88 12.44
CA LYS A 129 40.86 19.17 12.75
C LYS A 129 39.99 19.68 11.59
N VAL A 130 40.55 19.67 10.38
CA VAL A 130 39.85 20.10 9.15
C VAL A 130 38.64 19.21 8.88
N ASN A 131 38.80 17.88 8.97
CA ASN A 131 37.73 16.92 8.71
C ASN A 131 36.57 17.07 9.71
N ILE A 132 36.87 17.16 11.01
CA ILE A 132 35.86 17.38 12.04
C ILE A 132 35.10 18.71 11.80
N SER A 133 35.82 19.78 11.46
CA SER A 133 35.20 21.07 11.16
C SER A 133 34.30 21.02 9.92
N LEU A 134 34.72 20.33 8.85
CA LEU A 134 33.92 20.16 7.63
C LEU A 134 32.64 19.37 7.87
N ASN A 135 32.72 18.24 8.59
CA ASN A 135 31.52 17.46 8.91
C ASN A 135 30.55 18.26 9.79
N LEU A 136 31.07 19.02 10.77
CA LEU A 136 30.25 19.88 11.59
C LEU A 136 29.54 20.97 10.76
N GLN A 137 30.22 21.55 9.77
CA GLN A 137 29.62 22.53 8.84
C GLN A 137 28.52 21.91 7.98
N VAL A 138 28.74 20.71 7.43
CA VAL A 138 27.73 19.97 6.66
C VAL A 138 26.51 19.66 7.53
N ASP A 139 26.73 19.17 8.75
CA ASP A 139 25.65 18.89 9.70
C ASP A 139 24.85 20.15 10.06
N GLN A 140 25.53 21.30 10.22
CA GLN A 140 24.89 22.60 10.42
C GLN A 140 24.06 23.05 9.21
N GLU A 141 24.59 22.93 7.99
CA GLU A 141 23.85 23.27 6.76
C GLU A 141 22.61 22.40 6.59
N VAL A 142 22.71 21.08 6.83
CA VAL A 142 21.56 20.17 6.79
C VAL A 142 20.50 20.57 7.82
N GLN A 143 20.90 20.99 9.02
CA GLN A 143 19.95 21.49 10.02
C GLN A 143 19.28 22.79 9.58
N ILE A 144 20.04 23.73 9.02
CA ILE A 144 19.49 24.99 8.49
C ILE A 144 18.47 24.69 7.39
N LEU A 145 18.77 23.77 6.48
CA LEU A 145 17.84 23.36 5.42
C LEU A 145 16.56 22.73 5.98
N ASN A 146 16.67 21.85 6.99
CA ASN A 146 15.51 21.25 7.64
C ASN A 146 14.65 22.28 8.40
N ILE A 147 15.28 23.23 9.09
CA ILE A 147 14.58 24.32 9.79
C ILE A 147 13.86 25.21 8.78
N HIS A 148 14.56 25.61 7.71
CA HIS A 148 14.00 26.41 6.64
C HIS A 148 12.81 25.72 5.98
N GLN A 149 12.93 24.42 5.70
CA GLN A 149 11.84 23.60 5.18
C GLN A 149 10.63 23.59 6.13
N LYS A 150 10.84 23.40 7.44
CA LYS A 150 9.76 23.45 8.43
C LYS A 150 9.08 24.82 8.46
N ILE A 151 9.86 25.91 8.49
CA ILE A 151 9.33 27.29 8.46
C ILE A 151 8.50 27.55 7.20
N VAL A 152 8.94 27.03 6.04
CA VAL A 152 8.19 27.20 4.78
C VAL A 152 6.90 26.38 4.80
N LEU A 153 6.93 25.14 5.29
CA LEU A 153 5.73 24.30 5.41
C LEU A 153 4.72 24.89 6.40
N ASP A 154 5.17 25.49 7.50
CA ASP A 154 4.32 26.17 8.50
C ASP A 154 3.58 27.40 7.90
N LYS A 155 3.95 27.88 6.71
CA LYS A 155 3.18 28.92 5.98
C LYS A 155 1.89 28.38 5.37
N LEU A 156 1.77 27.06 5.19
CA LEU A 156 0.51 26.43 4.81
C LEU A 156 -0.43 26.49 6.01
N ARG A 157 -1.50 27.28 5.89
CA ARG A 157 -2.57 27.28 6.88
C ARG A 157 -3.29 25.93 6.82
N SER A 158 -2.98 25.05 7.77
CA SER A 158 -3.62 23.74 7.90
C SER A 158 -4.61 23.74 9.06
N ALA A 159 -5.67 22.94 8.94
CA ALA A 159 -6.65 22.71 9.99
C ALA A 159 -6.23 21.43 10.74
N GLU A 160 -5.40 21.57 11.77
CA GLU A 160 -4.87 20.43 12.54
C GLU A 160 -5.99 19.60 13.19
N ASN A 161 -7.08 20.26 13.59
CA ASN A 161 -8.28 19.62 14.16
C ASN A 161 -9.16 18.89 13.15
N ALA A 162 -8.84 18.94 11.86
CA ALA A 162 -9.55 18.20 10.82
C ALA A 162 -8.97 16.79 10.59
N ALA A 163 -7.77 16.49 11.09
CA ALA A 163 -7.16 15.17 10.99
C ALA A 163 -7.90 14.15 11.86
N PHE A 164 -7.96 12.88 11.41
CA PHE A 164 -8.71 11.82 12.10
C PHE A 164 -8.14 11.46 13.48
N ASP A 165 -6.84 11.71 13.68
CA ASP A 165 -6.05 11.45 14.88
C ASP A 165 -5.81 12.72 15.71
N SER A 166 -6.53 13.81 15.39
CA SER A 166 -6.54 15.01 16.22
C SER A 166 -7.22 14.75 17.57
N HIS A 167 -6.86 15.54 18.58
CA HIS A 167 -7.49 15.49 19.90
C HIS A 167 -9.02 15.68 19.82
N ASP A 168 -9.50 16.51 18.89
CA ASP A 168 -10.94 16.71 18.63
C ASP A 168 -11.68 15.45 18.15
N GLU A 169 -10.96 14.42 17.71
CA GLU A 169 -11.50 13.13 17.29
C GLU A 169 -11.22 11.99 18.31
N GLU A 170 -10.50 12.24 19.40
CA GLU A 170 -10.03 11.21 20.35
C GLU A 170 -11.18 10.38 20.95
N HIS A 171 -12.27 11.03 21.35
CA HIS A 171 -13.41 10.37 21.99
C HIS A 171 -14.47 9.86 21.01
N ASN A 172 -14.26 10.01 19.71
CA ASN A 172 -15.25 9.61 18.74
C ASN A 172 -15.20 8.11 18.46
N ALA A 173 -16.39 7.49 18.43
CA ALA A 173 -16.52 6.05 18.26
C ALA A 173 -15.98 5.56 16.90
N ARG A 174 -15.38 4.37 16.94
CA ARG A 174 -15.00 3.51 15.80
C ARG A 174 -15.93 2.32 15.73
N CYS A 175 -15.95 1.63 14.59
CA CYS A 175 -16.72 0.38 14.44
C CYS A 175 -16.27 -0.64 15.49
N TYR A 176 -17.23 -1.30 16.14
CA TYR A 176 -16.94 -2.44 17.00
C TYR A 176 -16.34 -3.58 16.19
N GLN A 177 -15.45 -4.36 16.80
CA GLN A 177 -14.79 -5.49 16.14
C GLN A 177 -15.84 -6.47 15.59
N GLY A 178 -15.65 -6.92 14.34
CA GLY A 178 -16.57 -7.83 13.65
C GLY A 178 -17.84 -7.17 13.06
N THR A 179 -18.13 -5.91 13.39
CA THR A 179 -19.25 -5.17 12.76
C THR A 179 -18.84 -4.56 11.43
N ARG A 180 -19.78 -4.46 10.48
CA ARG A 180 -19.52 -3.92 9.12
C ARG A 180 -18.35 -4.60 8.39
N ALA A 181 -18.00 -5.83 8.78
CA ALA A 181 -16.83 -6.54 8.29
C ALA A 181 -16.79 -6.64 6.76
N GLU A 182 -17.94 -6.91 6.14
CA GLU A 182 -18.02 -7.02 4.68
C GLU A 182 -17.78 -5.69 3.96
N LEU A 183 -18.37 -4.59 4.47
CA LEU A 183 -18.13 -3.25 3.92
C LEU A 183 -16.66 -2.82 4.10
N LEU A 184 -16.08 -3.07 5.27
CA LEU A 184 -14.67 -2.77 5.52
C LEU A 184 -13.76 -3.58 4.59
N ARG A 185 -14.06 -4.87 4.39
CA ARG A 185 -13.36 -5.73 3.43
C ARG A 185 -13.45 -5.19 2.00
N GLN A 186 -14.61 -4.69 1.59
CA GLN A 186 -14.77 -4.04 0.29
C GLN A 186 -13.88 -2.80 0.15
N ILE A 187 -13.82 -1.96 1.18
CA ILE A 187 -12.99 -0.75 1.18
C ILE A 187 -11.51 -1.11 1.10
N TYR A 188 -11.05 -2.09 1.87
CA TYR A 188 -9.64 -2.52 1.84
C TYR A 188 -9.27 -3.21 0.53
N SER A 189 -10.16 -4.04 -0.02
CA SER A 189 -9.98 -4.64 -1.34
C SER A 189 -9.91 -3.59 -2.44
N TRP A 190 -10.76 -2.56 -2.37
CA TRP A 190 -10.70 -1.42 -3.27
C TRP A 190 -9.37 -0.68 -3.14
N ALA A 191 -8.90 -0.38 -1.92
CA ALA A 191 -7.64 0.34 -1.73
C ALA A 191 -6.44 -0.43 -2.29
N GLY A 192 -6.37 -1.75 -2.09
CA GLY A 192 -5.27 -2.59 -2.57
C GLY A 192 -5.26 -2.88 -4.08
N ASP A 193 -6.40 -2.73 -4.77
CA ASP A 193 -6.49 -3.08 -6.20
C ASP A 193 -6.05 -1.94 -7.13
N ARG A 194 -4.95 -2.12 -7.85
CA ARG A 194 -4.38 -1.09 -8.74
C ARG A 194 -5.28 -0.70 -9.91
N GLY A 195 -6.16 -1.61 -10.33
CA GLY A 195 -7.13 -1.38 -11.42
C GLY A 195 -8.42 -0.75 -10.95
N SER A 196 -8.63 -0.59 -9.63
CA SER A 196 -9.84 -0.02 -9.09
C SER A 196 -9.92 1.49 -9.31
N GLU A 197 -11.13 2.02 -9.15
CA GLU A 197 -11.36 3.46 -9.24
C GLU A 197 -10.58 4.28 -8.24
N ARG A 198 -10.35 5.55 -8.56
CA ARG A 198 -9.63 6.48 -7.69
C ARG A 198 -10.48 7.00 -6.54
N ILE A 199 -11.80 6.94 -6.66
CA ILE A 199 -12.75 7.44 -5.66
C ILE A 199 -13.63 6.27 -5.18
N PHE A 200 -13.68 6.05 -3.87
CA PHE A 200 -14.69 5.23 -3.22
C PHE A 200 -15.61 6.14 -2.42
N TRP A 201 -16.88 6.19 -2.77
CA TRP A 201 -17.86 7.04 -2.11
C TRP A 201 -18.83 6.21 -1.27
N LEU A 202 -18.65 6.27 0.05
CA LEU A 202 -19.59 5.72 1.02
C LEU A 202 -20.69 6.75 1.31
N ASN A 203 -21.87 6.51 0.77
CA ASN A 203 -23.02 7.38 1.00
C ASN A 203 -24.06 6.78 1.96
N GLY A 204 -24.92 7.65 2.50
CA GLY A 204 -25.98 7.26 3.41
C GLY A 204 -26.55 8.45 4.17
N MET A 205 -27.74 8.30 4.74
CA MET A 205 -28.40 9.37 5.52
C MET A 205 -27.66 9.70 6.82
N ALA A 206 -28.05 10.79 7.49
CA ALA A 206 -27.52 11.11 8.81
C ALA A 206 -27.80 9.94 9.79
N GLY A 207 -26.89 9.71 10.73
CA GLY A 207 -27.04 8.64 11.74
C GLY A 207 -26.72 7.21 11.27
N THR A 208 -26.37 6.97 10.00
CA THR A 208 -26.07 5.60 9.51
C THR A 208 -24.67 5.09 9.85
N GLY A 209 -23.86 5.87 10.58
CA GLY A 209 -22.52 5.47 11.05
C GLY A 209 -21.37 5.68 10.05
N LYS A 210 -21.54 6.51 9.02
CA LYS A 210 -20.49 6.79 8.01
C LYS A 210 -19.19 7.32 8.62
N SER A 211 -19.28 8.31 9.51
CA SER A 211 -18.11 8.87 10.22
C SER A 211 -17.45 7.85 11.15
N THR A 212 -18.22 6.93 11.72
CA THR A 212 -17.68 5.81 12.50
C THR A 212 -16.89 4.85 11.60
N ILE A 213 -17.38 4.59 10.37
CA ILE A 213 -16.68 3.77 9.38
C ILE A 213 -15.42 4.47 8.88
N SER A 214 -15.46 5.76 8.54
CA SER A 214 -14.30 6.49 8.04
C SER A 214 -13.17 6.56 9.06
N ARG A 215 -13.46 6.73 10.37
CA ARG A 215 -12.45 6.65 11.43
C ARG A 215 -11.82 5.27 11.52
N THR A 216 -12.61 4.20 11.46
CA THR A 216 -12.09 2.82 11.42
C THR A 216 -11.21 2.59 10.20
N VAL A 217 -11.61 3.10 9.04
CA VAL A 217 -10.87 3.00 7.78
C VAL A 217 -9.54 3.77 7.87
N ALA A 218 -9.55 5.01 8.36
CA ALA A 218 -8.35 5.82 8.54
C ALA A 218 -7.34 5.16 9.49
N GLN A 219 -7.80 4.66 10.64
CA GLN A 219 -6.93 3.94 11.59
C GLN A 219 -6.28 2.71 10.96
N ASN A 220 -7.06 1.88 10.26
CA ASN A 220 -6.51 0.68 9.63
C ASN A 220 -5.48 1.05 8.54
N PHE A 221 -5.70 2.13 7.78
CA PHE A 221 -4.69 2.59 6.82
C PHE A 221 -3.44 3.18 7.48
N VAL A 222 -3.53 3.73 8.70
CA VAL A 222 -2.33 4.06 9.49
C VAL A 222 -1.57 2.80 9.86
N ASP A 223 -2.27 1.79 10.37
CA ASP A 223 -1.66 0.53 10.82
C ASP A 223 -0.99 -0.23 9.66
N MET A 224 -1.56 -0.16 8.46
CA MET A 224 -0.98 -0.70 7.22
C MET A 224 0.10 0.19 6.61
N GLY A 225 0.26 1.43 7.09
CA GLY A 225 1.19 2.40 6.53
C GLY A 225 0.78 2.96 5.17
N GLU A 226 -0.51 2.91 4.81
CA GLU A 226 -1.07 3.36 3.53
C GLU A 226 -1.82 4.70 3.63
N LEU A 227 -2.15 5.19 4.83
CA LEU A 227 -2.81 6.48 5.00
C LEU A 227 -1.85 7.60 4.58
N GLY A 228 -2.28 8.39 3.60
CA GLY A 228 -1.57 9.59 3.14
C GLY A 228 -1.97 10.81 3.94
N ALA A 229 -3.27 11.05 4.05
CA ALA A 229 -3.84 12.17 4.79
C ALA A 229 -5.32 11.91 5.11
N SER A 230 -5.85 12.71 6.03
CA SER A 230 -7.26 12.69 6.40
C SER A 230 -7.82 14.10 6.62
N PHE A 231 -9.10 14.29 6.32
CA PHE A 231 -9.81 15.53 6.61
C PHE A 231 -11.28 15.24 6.94
N PHE A 232 -11.71 15.62 8.13
CA PHE A 232 -13.05 15.38 8.66
C PHE A 232 -13.82 16.70 8.70
N PHE A 233 -14.63 16.92 7.66
CA PHE A 233 -15.46 18.12 7.55
C PHE A 233 -16.46 18.18 8.70
N LYS A 234 -16.66 19.37 9.25
CA LYS A 234 -17.71 19.67 10.22
C LYS A 234 -18.27 21.07 9.98
N ARG A 235 -19.55 21.14 9.63
CA ARG A 235 -20.19 22.41 9.26
C ARG A 235 -20.28 23.32 10.48
N GLY A 236 -19.87 24.58 10.33
CA GLY A 236 -19.93 25.57 11.41
C GLY A 236 -18.81 25.47 12.46
N GLU A 237 -17.87 24.53 12.36
CA GLU A 237 -16.69 24.43 13.22
C GLU A 237 -15.47 25.19 12.65
N GLY A 238 -15.71 26.37 12.08
CA GLY A 238 -14.65 27.22 11.52
C GLY A 238 -13.87 26.51 10.41
N ASP A 239 -12.57 26.30 10.63
CA ASP A 239 -11.63 25.75 9.63
C ASP A 239 -12.05 24.38 9.08
N ARG A 240 -12.80 23.58 9.84
CA ARG A 240 -13.31 22.26 9.43
C ARG A 240 -14.47 22.31 8.45
N GLY A 241 -15.20 23.43 8.37
CA GLY A 241 -16.26 23.64 7.39
C GLY A 241 -15.75 24.25 6.07
N HIS A 242 -14.56 24.88 6.12
CA HIS A 242 -14.03 25.69 5.02
C HIS A 242 -13.08 24.92 4.11
N ALA A 243 -13.49 24.71 2.85
CA ALA A 243 -12.67 24.05 1.83
C ALA A 243 -11.31 24.72 1.57
N GLY A 244 -11.17 26.02 1.87
CA GLY A 244 -9.88 26.74 1.73
C GLY A 244 -8.74 26.14 2.56
N MET A 245 -9.06 25.41 3.63
CA MET A 245 -8.07 24.73 4.48
C MET A 245 -7.76 23.30 3.99
N PHE A 246 -8.57 22.76 3.08
CA PHE A 246 -8.55 21.34 2.72
C PHE A 246 -7.20 20.91 2.13
N PHE A 247 -6.79 21.47 0.98
CA PHE A 247 -5.57 21.00 0.32
C PHE A 247 -4.29 21.35 1.07
N ALA A 248 -4.22 22.50 1.73
CA ALA A 248 -3.09 22.84 2.59
C ALA A 248 -2.90 21.82 3.72
N THR A 249 -4.00 21.35 4.33
CA THR A 249 -4.00 20.32 5.38
C THR A 249 -3.57 18.96 4.83
N ILE A 250 -4.15 18.55 3.69
CA ILE A 250 -3.78 17.29 3.01
C ILE A 250 -2.29 17.28 2.64
N VAL A 251 -1.77 18.36 2.07
CA VAL A 251 -0.36 18.47 1.66
C VAL A 251 0.57 18.39 2.87
N THR A 252 0.21 19.03 3.98
CA THR A 252 1.00 19.00 5.22
C THR A 252 1.14 17.56 5.73
N GLN A 253 0.03 16.81 5.80
CA GLN A 253 0.04 15.39 6.18
C GLN A 253 0.79 14.51 5.15
N LEU A 254 0.59 14.75 3.86
CA LEU A 254 1.28 14.01 2.80
C LEU A 254 2.80 14.18 2.85
N VAL A 255 3.31 15.39 3.16
CA VAL A 255 4.76 15.63 3.30
C VAL A 255 5.32 14.89 4.52
N GLN A 256 4.57 14.79 5.61
CA GLN A 256 4.98 13.99 6.78
C GLN A 256 5.04 12.50 6.42
N LYS A 257 4.07 12.01 5.64
CA LYS A 257 4.02 10.62 5.19
C LYS A 257 5.09 10.30 4.13
N LEU A 258 5.34 11.24 3.22
CA LEU A 258 6.29 11.14 2.11
C LEU A 258 7.27 12.33 2.16
N PRO A 259 8.34 12.23 2.96
CA PRO A 259 9.33 13.31 3.07
C PRO A 259 9.98 13.73 1.75
N SER A 260 9.97 12.86 0.74
CA SER A 260 10.44 13.16 -0.62
C SER A 260 9.60 14.23 -1.35
N LEU A 261 8.37 14.52 -0.90
CA LEU A 261 7.54 15.62 -1.42
C LEU A 261 8.02 16.99 -0.94
N ALA A 262 8.64 17.04 0.24
CA ALA A 262 8.97 18.26 0.94
C ALA A 262 9.72 19.31 0.09
N PRO A 263 10.80 18.99 -0.67
CA PRO A 263 11.51 19.98 -1.48
C PRO A 263 10.65 20.56 -2.61
N TYR A 264 9.75 19.76 -3.20
CA TYR A 264 8.89 20.23 -4.29
C TYR A 264 7.77 21.14 -3.78
N VAL A 265 7.17 20.78 -2.64
CA VAL A 265 6.15 21.60 -1.97
C VAL A 265 6.76 22.91 -1.47
N GLN A 266 7.95 22.84 -0.87
CA GLN A 266 8.68 24.02 -0.42
C GLN A 266 8.92 25.01 -1.58
N HIS A 267 9.42 24.52 -2.71
CA HIS A 267 9.65 25.36 -3.88
C HIS A 267 8.36 26.01 -4.40
N ALA A 268 7.24 25.28 -4.38
CA ALA A 268 5.94 25.81 -4.78
C ALA A 268 5.48 26.95 -3.86
N ILE A 269 5.67 26.83 -2.54
CA ILE A 269 5.31 27.87 -1.56
C ILE A 269 6.24 29.08 -1.69
N GLU A 270 7.53 28.87 -1.94
CA GLU A 270 8.48 29.97 -2.13
C GLU A 270 8.20 30.76 -3.42
N ALA A 271 7.85 30.07 -4.50
CA ALA A 271 7.47 30.69 -5.76
C ALA A 271 6.15 31.48 -5.65
N ASP A 272 5.24 31.03 -4.77
CA ASP A 272 3.94 31.67 -4.55
C ASP A 272 3.51 31.60 -3.07
N PRO A 273 3.95 32.55 -2.23
CA PRO A 273 3.63 32.55 -0.80
C PRO A 273 2.12 32.66 -0.48
N GLY A 274 1.31 33.08 -1.46
CA GLY A 274 -0.14 33.20 -1.33
C GLY A 274 -0.91 31.93 -1.74
N ILE A 275 -0.23 30.85 -2.11
CA ILE A 275 -0.85 29.65 -2.70
C ILE A 275 -1.99 29.07 -1.86
N SER A 276 -1.88 29.09 -0.52
CA SER A 276 -2.92 28.59 0.40
C SER A 276 -4.23 29.38 0.36
N ARG A 277 -4.25 30.57 -0.25
CA ARG A 277 -5.45 31.42 -0.41
C ARG A 277 -5.98 31.42 -1.84
N LYS A 278 -5.32 30.72 -2.76
CA LYS A 278 -5.75 30.63 -4.16
C LYS A 278 -6.90 29.64 -4.33
N ALA A 279 -7.49 29.62 -5.54
CA ALA A 279 -8.56 28.70 -5.87
C ALA A 279 -8.15 27.24 -5.65
N LEU A 280 -9.09 26.40 -5.22
CA LEU A 280 -8.86 24.97 -4.89
C LEU A 280 -8.13 24.21 -6.00
N LYS A 281 -8.49 24.47 -7.27
CA LYS A 281 -7.81 23.87 -8.42
C LYS A 281 -6.31 24.22 -8.45
N GLN A 282 -5.96 25.49 -8.24
CA GLN A 282 -4.56 25.91 -8.24
C GLN A 282 -3.79 25.30 -7.07
N GLN A 283 -4.40 25.24 -5.88
CA GLN A 283 -3.81 24.56 -4.73
C GLN A 283 -3.53 23.10 -5.04
N PHE A 284 -4.50 22.39 -5.60
CA PHE A 284 -4.37 20.98 -5.94
C PHE A 284 -3.30 20.72 -7.01
N ASP A 285 -3.34 21.46 -8.12
CA ASP A 285 -2.40 21.28 -9.23
C ASP A 285 -0.95 21.53 -8.76
N ILE A 286 -0.71 22.61 -8.03
CA ILE A 286 0.63 23.07 -7.65
C ILE A 286 1.18 22.35 -6.42
N LEU A 287 0.35 22.08 -5.40
CA LEU A 287 0.82 21.50 -4.13
C LEU A 287 0.67 19.99 -4.06
N VAL A 288 -0.22 19.38 -4.86
CA VAL A 288 -0.48 17.93 -4.83
C VAL A 288 -0.01 17.26 -6.12
N LEU A 289 -0.59 17.60 -7.27
CA LEU A 289 -0.35 16.88 -8.53
C LEU A 289 1.09 17.03 -9.03
N GLN A 290 1.58 18.27 -9.14
CA GLN A 290 2.93 18.52 -9.65
C GLN A 290 4.04 17.88 -8.79
N PRO A 291 4.02 18.00 -7.44
CA PRO A 291 4.98 17.31 -6.59
C PRO A 291 4.94 15.79 -6.72
N LEU A 292 3.74 15.19 -6.70
CA LEU A 292 3.58 13.73 -6.86
C LEU A 292 4.06 13.24 -8.23
N GLY A 293 3.86 14.03 -9.29
CA GLY A 293 4.34 13.70 -10.63
C GLY A 293 5.87 13.74 -10.77
N LYS A 294 6.57 14.53 -9.94
CA LYS A 294 8.04 14.65 -9.95
C LYS A 294 8.75 13.54 -9.20
N ILE A 295 8.08 12.85 -8.29
CA ILE A 295 8.66 11.73 -7.56
C ILE A 295 8.81 10.55 -8.51
N ARG A 296 10.04 10.01 -8.61
CA ARG A 296 10.32 8.76 -9.32
C ARG A 296 10.15 7.60 -8.36
N THR A 297 9.03 6.92 -8.46
CA THR A 297 8.70 5.72 -7.71
C THR A 297 8.69 4.54 -8.67
N ASP A 298 9.31 3.42 -8.28
CA ASP A 298 9.22 2.18 -9.04
C ASP A 298 7.74 1.76 -9.09
N PRO A 299 7.10 1.75 -10.27
CA PRO A 299 5.68 1.44 -10.39
C PRO A 299 5.36 0.09 -9.75
N GLN A 300 6.25 -0.90 -9.81
CA GLN A 300 6.02 -2.24 -9.25
C GLN A 300 6.12 -2.29 -7.71
N LYS A 301 6.80 -1.33 -7.07
CA LYS A 301 7.00 -1.28 -5.60
C LYS A 301 6.23 -0.15 -4.90
N SER A 302 5.51 0.67 -5.66
CA SER A 302 4.72 1.78 -5.11
C SER A 302 3.52 1.24 -4.31
N SER A 303 3.43 1.59 -3.03
CA SER A 303 2.23 1.32 -2.20
C SER A 303 1.09 2.26 -2.59
N SER A 304 -0.16 1.84 -2.35
CA SER A 304 -1.31 2.75 -2.48
C SER A 304 -1.25 3.80 -1.37
N ILE A 305 -1.63 5.04 -1.71
CA ILE A 305 -1.75 6.14 -0.76
C ILE A 305 -3.22 6.52 -0.73
N VAL A 306 -3.84 6.37 0.43
CA VAL A 306 -5.26 6.67 0.59
C VAL A 306 -5.43 8.00 1.32
N ILE A 307 -6.24 8.90 0.75
CA ILE A 307 -6.74 10.10 1.41
C ILE A 307 -8.16 9.81 1.88
N VAL A 308 -8.42 10.00 3.18
CA VAL A 308 -9.74 9.84 3.78
C VAL A 308 -10.41 11.19 3.96
N VAL A 309 -11.58 11.39 3.35
CA VAL A 309 -12.38 12.60 3.50
C VAL A 309 -13.72 12.22 4.10
N ASP A 310 -13.96 12.66 5.34
CA ASP A 310 -15.23 12.40 6.01
C ASP A 310 -16.20 13.57 5.87
N ALA A 311 -17.48 13.24 5.74
CA ALA A 311 -18.61 14.15 5.76
C ALA A 311 -18.49 15.32 4.77
N LEU A 312 -18.12 15.05 3.51
CA LEU A 312 -17.90 16.10 2.50
C LEU A 312 -19.13 17.02 2.29
N ASP A 313 -20.34 16.52 2.57
CA ASP A 313 -21.56 17.34 2.57
C ASP A 313 -21.58 18.44 3.66
N GLU A 314 -20.74 18.35 4.67
CA GLU A 314 -20.61 19.34 5.74
C GLU A 314 -19.67 20.50 5.39
N CYS A 315 -19.10 20.52 4.18
CA CYS A 315 -18.44 21.71 3.64
C CYS A 315 -19.44 22.87 3.49
N ASP A 316 -19.01 24.08 3.88
CA ASP A 316 -19.89 25.26 3.97
C ASP A 316 -20.40 25.72 2.60
N ARG A 317 -19.57 25.59 1.55
CA ARG A 317 -19.89 26.03 0.19
C ARG A 317 -20.12 24.85 -0.74
N GLU A 318 -21.29 24.84 -1.37
CA GLU A 318 -21.71 23.79 -2.30
C GLU A 318 -20.85 23.74 -3.58
N GLU A 319 -20.39 24.89 -4.09
CA GLU A 319 -19.53 24.93 -5.28
C GLU A 319 -18.14 24.34 -5.03
N ASP A 320 -17.64 24.47 -3.81
CA ASP A 320 -16.35 23.94 -3.40
C ASP A 320 -16.41 22.40 -3.33
N VAL A 321 -17.50 21.83 -2.83
CA VAL A 321 -17.78 20.38 -2.86
C VAL A 321 -17.71 19.84 -4.28
N ARG A 322 -18.40 20.49 -5.22
CA ARG A 322 -18.41 20.12 -6.65
C ARG A 322 -16.99 20.19 -7.23
N THR A 323 -16.24 21.23 -6.88
CA THR A 323 -14.85 21.43 -7.33
C THR A 323 -13.92 20.34 -6.79
N ILE A 324 -14.01 19.99 -5.51
CA ILE A 324 -13.20 18.95 -4.87
C ILE A 324 -13.40 17.60 -5.58
N ILE A 325 -14.66 17.20 -5.83
CA ILE A 325 -14.99 15.94 -6.52
C ILE A 325 -14.36 15.90 -7.91
N ARG A 326 -14.49 16.99 -8.70
CA ARG A 326 -13.87 17.11 -10.03
C ARG A 326 -12.35 17.08 -10.03
N LEU A 327 -11.70 17.54 -8.95
CA LEU A 327 -10.24 17.50 -8.84
C LEU A 327 -9.75 16.08 -8.57
N PHE A 328 -10.46 15.31 -7.73
CA PHE A 328 -10.09 13.92 -7.45
C PHE A 328 -10.15 13.02 -8.69
N SER A 329 -11.07 13.27 -9.62
CA SER A 329 -11.13 12.49 -10.86
C SER A 329 -9.93 12.75 -11.80
N GLN A 330 -9.27 13.91 -11.71
CA GLN A 330 -8.12 14.27 -12.56
C GLN A 330 -6.85 13.48 -12.22
N VAL A 331 -6.82 12.81 -11.07
CA VAL A 331 -5.66 12.03 -10.58
C VAL A 331 -5.42 10.75 -11.40
N GLN A 332 -6.38 10.34 -12.24
CA GLN A 332 -6.29 9.12 -13.05
C GLN A 332 -5.04 9.08 -13.95
N HIS A 333 -4.44 10.23 -14.30
CA HIS A 333 -3.31 10.33 -15.23
C HIS A 333 -1.91 10.32 -14.59
N ILE A 334 -1.78 10.26 -13.26
CA ILE A 334 -0.46 10.27 -12.60
C ILE A 334 0.01 8.83 -12.34
N ALA A 335 1.02 8.39 -13.10
CA ALA A 335 1.59 7.05 -13.01
C ALA A 335 2.47 6.83 -11.75
N SER A 336 2.98 7.91 -11.16
CA SER A 336 4.02 7.85 -10.13
C SER A 336 3.50 7.48 -8.74
N ALA A 337 2.25 7.78 -8.40
CA ALA A 337 1.68 7.48 -7.08
C ALA A 337 0.24 6.94 -7.22
N GLN A 338 -0.04 5.82 -6.58
CA GLN A 338 -1.39 5.23 -6.53
C GLN A 338 -2.24 5.94 -5.49
N LEU A 339 -2.49 7.22 -5.73
CA LEU A 339 -3.35 8.06 -4.90
C LEU A 339 -4.82 7.68 -5.10
N LYS A 340 -5.51 7.44 -3.99
CA LYS A 340 -6.93 7.07 -3.92
C LYS A 340 -7.65 7.91 -2.86
N PHE A 341 -8.94 8.12 -3.04
CA PHE A 341 -9.79 8.95 -2.18
C PHE A 341 -10.96 8.14 -1.65
N PHE A 342 -11.00 7.95 -0.34
CA PHE A 342 -12.18 7.40 0.34
C PHE A 342 -13.01 8.57 0.86
N LEU A 343 -14.24 8.70 0.37
CA LEU A 343 -15.13 9.81 0.67
C LEU A 343 -16.36 9.30 1.41
N THR A 344 -16.79 10.01 2.44
CA THR A 344 -18.14 9.84 2.98
C THR A 344 -18.97 11.09 2.75
N SER A 345 -20.23 10.93 2.39
CA SER A 345 -21.18 12.04 2.43
C SER A 345 -22.65 11.61 2.39
N ARG A 346 -23.55 12.54 2.67
CA ARG A 346 -24.95 12.43 2.22
C ARG A 346 -25.06 12.65 0.71
N PRO A 347 -26.01 12.00 0.02
CA PRO A 347 -26.25 12.24 -1.40
C PRO A 347 -27.06 13.54 -1.59
N GLU A 348 -26.54 14.67 -1.12
CA GLU A 348 -27.12 16.00 -1.29
C GLU A 348 -26.84 16.54 -2.70
N LEU A 349 -27.58 17.56 -3.14
CA LEU A 349 -27.53 18.08 -4.51
C LEU A 349 -26.10 18.40 -4.99
N PRO A 350 -25.23 19.08 -4.22
CA PRO A 350 -23.88 19.45 -4.69
C PRO A 350 -22.99 18.24 -4.97
N ILE A 351 -23.12 17.20 -4.14
CA ILE A 351 -22.42 15.93 -4.31
C ILE A 351 -22.89 15.25 -5.60
N ARG A 352 -24.21 15.21 -5.83
CA ARG A 352 -24.80 14.61 -7.04
C ARG A 352 -24.34 15.31 -8.31
N LEU A 353 -24.35 16.64 -8.31
CA LEU A 353 -23.88 17.48 -9.42
C LEU A 353 -22.37 17.30 -9.66
N GLY A 354 -21.56 17.18 -8.60
CA GLY A 354 -20.12 16.90 -8.74
C GLY A 354 -19.84 15.59 -9.45
N PHE A 355 -20.56 14.52 -9.09
CA PHE A 355 -20.46 13.24 -9.80
C PHE A 355 -21.13 13.27 -11.19
N GLU A 356 -22.08 14.18 -11.44
CA GLU A 356 -22.64 14.42 -12.78
C GLU A 356 -21.60 14.95 -13.73
N ASP A 357 -20.80 15.92 -13.29
CA ASP A 357 -19.72 16.47 -14.11
C ASP A 357 -18.67 15.43 -14.49
N ILE A 358 -18.34 14.54 -13.55
CA ILE A 358 -17.42 13.43 -13.82
C ILE A 358 -18.00 12.55 -14.92
N ARG A 359 -19.30 12.23 -14.85
CA ARG A 359 -19.98 11.42 -15.89
C ARG A 359 -20.03 12.13 -17.23
N GLU A 360 -20.38 13.42 -17.27
CA GLU A 360 -20.37 14.19 -18.52
C GLU A 360 -18.99 14.17 -19.16
N HIS A 361 -17.95 14.35 -18.35
CA HIS A 361 -16.56 14.31 -18.83
C HIS A 361 -16.18 12.92 -19.35
N GLU A 362 -16.51 11.84 -18.62
CA GLU A 362 -16.26 10.47 -19.06
C GLU A 362 -17.01 10.15 -20.37
N LEU A 363 -18.28 10.52 -20.48
CA LEU A 363 -19.08 10.32 -21.68
C LEU A 363 -18.54 11.14 -22.87
N ALA A 364 -18.00 12.34 -22.62
CA ALA A 364 -17.32 13.14 -23.62
C ALA A 364 -16.01 12.48 -24.11
N ILE A 365 -15.22 11.88 -23.20
CA ILE A 365 -14.03 11.10 -23.57
C ILE A 365 -14.44 9.88 -24.42
N ILE A 366 -15.44 9.11 -23.98
CA ILE A 366 -15.96 7.96 -24.72
C ILE A 366 -16.39 8.38 -26.13
N ARG A 367 -17.09 9.52 -26.23
CA ARG A 367 -17.49 10.09 -27.52
C ARG A 367 -16.29 10.42 -28.39
N GLU A 368 -15.31 11.12 -27.85
CA GLU A 368 -14.12 11.56 -28.59
C GLU A 368 -13.32 10.35 -29.11
N ASP A 369 -13.07 9.37 -28.26
CA ASP A 369 -12.36 8.14 -28.61
C ASP A 369 -13.14 7.31 -29.63
N TYR A 370 -14.46 7.20 -29.46
CA TYR A 370 -15.33 6.57 -30.45
C TYR A 370 -15.25 7.29 -31.81
N ASN A 371 -15.36 8.63 -31.82
CA ASN A 371 -15.33 9.43 -33.05
C ASN A 371 -13.99 9.37 -33.78
N LYS A 372 -12.87 9.23 -33.05
CA LYS A 372 -11.54 8.98 -33.63
C LYS A 372 -11.44 7.60 -34.30
N SER A 373 -12.19 6.62 -33.81
CA SER A 373 -12.15 5.22 -34.28
C SER A 373 -13.10 4.90 -35.45
N VAL A 374 -13.96 5.84 -35.88
CA VAL A 374 -14.98 5.61 -36.92
C VAL A 374 -14.97 6.68 -38.02
N THR A 375 -15.56 6.34 -39.17
CA THR A 375 -15.76 7.30 -40.27
C THR A 375 -16.77 8.39 -39.91
N GLN A 376 -16.69 9.56 -40.57
CA GLN A 376 -17.54 10.73 -40.29
C GLN A 376 -19.04 10.39 -40.21
N ASN A 377 -19.54 9.51 -41.07
CA ASN A 377 -20.95 9.12 -41.13
C ASN A 377 -21.45 8.37 -39.88
N ARG A 378 -20.54 7.86 -39.06
CA ARG A 378 -20.85 7.11 -37.82
C ARG A 378 -20.51 7.88 -36.56
N GLN A 379 -19.98 9.10 -36.67
CA GLN A 379 -19.60 9.92 -35.52
C GLN A 379 -20.83 10.32 -34.70
N LEU A 380 -20.64 10.36 -33.40
CA LEU A 380 -21.60 10.88 -32.43
C LEU A 380 -21.53 12.41 -32.44
N PRO A 381 -22.68 13.10 -32.36
CA PRO A 381 -22.72 14.56 -32.46
C PRO A 381 -22.15 15.22 -31.20
N ALA A 382 -21.80 16.51 -31.31
CA ALA A 382 -21.13 17.27 -30.26
C ALA A 382 -21.98 17.52 -29.00
N ASP A 383 -23.28 17.28 -29.08
CA ASP A 383 -24.26 17.33 -27.99
C ASP A 383 -24.60 15.94 -27.43
N TRP A 384 -23.92 14.87 -27.88
CA TRP A 384 -24.13 13.53 -27.35
C TRP A 384 -23.29 13.26 -26.07
N PRO A 385 -23.87 12.59 -25.05
CA PRO A 385 -25.31 12.45 -24.85
C PRO A 385 -25.92 13.79 -24.38
N ASP A 386 -27.19 14.01 -24.69
CA ASP A 386 -27.84 15.26 -24.28
C ASP A 386 -27.93 15.37 -22.75
N HIS A 387 -28.02 16.59 -22.25
CA HIS A 387 -28.03 16.87 -20.81
C HIS A 387 -29.22 16.18 -20.08
N THR A 388 -30.34 15.93 -20.75
CA THR A 388 -31.49 15.25 -20.13
C THR A 388 -31.22 13.75 -19.91
N ILE A 389 -30.46 13.14 -20.81
CA ILE A 389 -29.96 11.77 -20.66
C ILE A 389 -28.94 11.71 -19.54
N VAL A 390 -28.02 12.68 -19.45
CA VAL A 390 -27.05 12.75 -18.35
C VAL A 390 -27.78 12.80 -17.01
N GLN A 391 -28.75 13.70 -16.84
CA GLN A 391 -29.59 13.79 -15.64
C GLN A 391 -30.32 12.48 -15.32
N SER A 392 -30.78 11.77 -16.35
CA SER A 392 -31.41 10.46 -16.20
C SER A 392 -30.42 9.42 -15.65
N LEU A 393 -29.20 9.37 -16.19
CA LEU A 393 -28.12 8.52 -15.68
C LEU A 393 -27.75 8.86 -14.24
N VAL A 394 -27.71 10.15 -13.88
CA VAL A 394 -27.49 10.62 -12.50
C VAL A 394 -28.55 10.06 -11.55
N GLY A 395 -29.82 10.20 -11.92
CA GLY A 395 -30.94 9.71 -11.13
C GLY A 395 -30.93 8.18 -10.96
N MET A 396 -30.46 7.45 -11.97
CA MET A 396 -30.26 6.00 -11.87
C MET A 396 -29.07 5.64 -10.97
N ALA A 397 -27.99 6.43 -11.00
CA ALA A 397 -26.78 6.20 -10.21
C ALA A 397 -26.93 6.45 -8.71
N ILE A 398 -28.04 7.05 -8.25
CA ILE A 398 -28.25 7.33 -6.83
C ILE A 398 -29.06 6.21 -6.18
N PRO A 399 -28.60 5.62 -5.06
CA PRO A 399 -27.36 5.88 -4.33
C PRO A 399 -26.12 5.09 -4.81
N LEU A 400 -26.25 4.22 -5.81
CA LEU A 400 -25.20 3.28 -6.21
C LEU A 400 -24.14 3.92 -7.12
N PHE A 401 -23.05 4.47 -6.57
CA PHE A 401 -21.95 5.01 -7.38
C PHE A 401 -21.37 3.98 -8.37
N ILE A 402 -21.40 2.69 -8.02
CA ILE A 402 -21.01 1.59 -8.92
C ILE A 402 -21.79 1.60 -10.25
N PHE A 403 -23.04 2.08 -10.25
CA PHE A 403 -23.82 2.23 -11.48
C PHE A 403 -23.13 3.13 -12.49
N ALA A 404 -22.64 4.31 -12.07
CA ALA A 404 -22.05 5.28 -12.98
C ALA A 404 -20.84 4.67 -13.70
N ILE A 405 -19.94 4.04 -12.95
CA ILE A 405 -18.73 3.41 -13.46
C ILE A 405 -19.07 2.22 -14.36
N THR A 406 -19.92 1.31 -13.90
CA THR A 406 -20.31 0.12 -14.67
C THR A 406 -20.97 0.52 -15.99
N VAL A 407 -21.84 1.54 -15.98
CA VAL A 407 -22.48 2.06 -17.18
C VAL A 407 -21.48 2.73 -18.12
N CYS A 408 -20.60 3.60 -17.64
CA CYS A 408 -19.56 4.21 -18.49
C CYS A 408 -18.67 3.14 -19.14
N ARG A 409 -18.23 2.13 -18.37
CA ARG A 409 -17.47 0.99 -18.91
C ARG A 409 -18.24 0.21 -19.96
N PHE A 410 -19.52 -0.06 -19.70
CA PHE A 410 -20.40 -0.78 -20.63
C PHE A 410 -20.64 0.00 -21.94
N ILE A 411 -20.85 1.32 -21.85
CA ILE A 411 -21.02 2.20 -23.01
C ILE A 411 -19.73 2.30 -23.84
N ASN A 412 -18.57 2.29 -23.18
CA ASN A 412 -17.26 2.35 -23.83
C ASN A 412 -16.83 1.02 -24.48
N ASP A 413 -17.39 -0.11 -24.04
CA ASP A 413 -16.98 -1.43 -24.51
C ASP A 413 -17.42 -1.70 -25.96
N ARG A 414 -16.43 -1.71 -26.86
CA ARG A 414 -16.62 -1.91 -28.30
C ARG A 414 -16.97 -3.35 -28.68
N LYS A 415 -16.65 -4.34 -27.84
CA LYS A 415 -17.12 -5.72 -28.02
C LYS A 415 -18.60 -5.81 -27.76
N CYS A 416 -19.07 -5.01 -26.80
CA CYS A 416 -20.48 -4.92 -26.51
C CYS A 416 -21.23 -4.23 -27.65
N GLY A 417 -20.76 -3.07 -28.14
CA GLY A 417 -21.40 -2.42 -29.28
C GLY A 417 -20.98 -0.97 -29.45
N GLN A 418 -21.77 -0.18 -30.18
CA GLN A 418 -21.52 1.26 -30.29
C GLN A 418 -22.17 2.03 -29.13
N PRO A 419 -21.55 3.13 -28.64
CA PRO A 419 -21.97 3.82 -27.42
C PRO A 419 -23.44 4.25 -27.41
N LYS A 420 -23.96 4.74 -28.54
CA LYS A 420 -25.37 5.18 -28.66
C LYS A 420 -26.37 4.05 -28.38
N ASP A 421 -26.09 2.85 -28.89
CA ASP A 421 -27.00 1.71 -28.71
C ASP A 421 -26.92 1.17 -27.28
N GLN A 422 -25.72 1.17 -26.68
CA GLN A 422 -25.54 0.75 -25.30
C GLN A 422 -26.20 1.68 -24.31
N LEU A 423 -26.05 2.99 -24.51
CA LEU A 423 -26.77 4.00 -23.74
C LEU A 423 -28.28 3.79 -23.83
N ALA A 424 -28.81 3.52 -25.03
CA ALA A 424 -30.24 3.23 -25.21
C ALA A 424 -30.69 1.97 -24.46
N LYS A 425 -29.86 0.93 -24.37
CA LYS A 425 -30.18 -0.27 -23.54
C LYS A 425 -30.25 0.07 -22.06
N VAL A 426 -29.31 0.87 -21.55
CA VAL A 426 -29.30 1.30 -20.14
C VAL A 426 -30.55 2.13 -19.83
N LEU A 427 -30.93 3.07 -20.69
CA LEU A 427 -32.10 3.93 -20.47
C LEU A 427 -33.44 3.16 -20.45
N LYS A 428 -33.54 1.97 -21.08
CA LYS A 428 -34.73 1.12 -20.96
C LYS A 428 -35.01 0.67 -19.52
N TYR A 429 -34.00 0.66 -18.66
CA TYR A 429 -34.14 0.27 -17.26
C TYR A 429 -34.62 1.43 -16.36
N GLN A 430 -34.59 2.67 -16.85
CA GLN A 430 -35.16 3.83 -16.16
C GLN A 430 -36.68 3.74 -16.05
N SER A 431 -37.35 3.19 -17.08
CA SER A 431 -38.81 3.13 -17.18
C SER A 431 -39.44 1.89 -16.54
N ARG A 432 -38.62 0.94 -16.06
CA ARG A 432 -39.09 -0.24 -15.33
C ARG A 432 -39.37 0.12 -13.87
N SER A 433 -40.62 0.48 -13.57
CA SER A 433 -41.09 0.91 -12.25
C SER A 433 -40.88 -0.12 -11.11
N GLN A 434 -40.64 -1.39 -11.44
CA GLN A 434 -40.43 -2.49 -10.48
C GLN A 434 -38.96 -2.97 -10.40
N ALA A 435 -38.05 -2.44 -11.21
CA ALA A 435 -36.66 -2.88 -11.21
C ALA A 435 -35.87 -2.26 -10.06
N SER A 436 -35.14 -3.08 -9.30
CA SER A 436 -34.22 -2.61 -8.27
C SER A 436 -33.08 -1.79 -8.88
N LYS A 437 -32.42 -0.93 -8.10
CA LYS A 437 -31.27 -0.14 -8.58
C LYS A 437 -30.10 -1.01 -9.07
N LEU A 438 -29.93 -2.20 -8.47
CA LEU A 438 -28.93 -3.18 -8.94
C LEU A 438 -29.36 -3.83 -10.26
N ASP A 439 -30.67 -4.00 -10.51
CA ASP A 439 -31.17 -4.47 -11.82
C ASP A 439 -30.79 -3.48 -12.91
N ALA A 440 -31.02 -2.19 -12.69
CA ALA A 440 -30.62 -1.14 -13.62
C ALA A 440 -29.10 -1.10 -13.85
N THR A 441 -28.30 -1.55 -12.88
CA THR A 441 -26.82 -1.60 -12.98
C THR A 441 -26.34 -2.78 -13.80
N TYR A 442 -26.84 -4.00 -13.52
CA TYR A 442 -26.24 -5.24 -14.01
C TYR A 442 -27.03 -5.91 -15.13
N LEU A 443 -28.36 -5.80 -15.15
CA LEU A 443 -29.15 -6.43 -16.22
C LEU A 443 -28.86 -5.87 -17.61
N PRO A 444 -28.56 -4.57 -17.84
CA PRO A 444 -28.14 -4.12 -19.18
C PRO A 444 -26.91 -4.88 -19.70
N VAL A 445 -25.96 -5.18 -18.81
CA VAL A 445 -24.72 -5.91 -19.12
C VAL A 445 -25.01 -7.40 -19.35
N LEU A 446 -25.83 -8.01 -18.51
CA LEU A 446 -26.14 -9.44 -18.58
C LEU A 446 -27.09 -9.78 -19.73
N ASP A 447 -28.16 -9.00 -19.94
CA ASP A 447 -29.12 -9.21 -21.02
C ASP A 447 -28.48 -9.13 -22.40
N GLN A 448 -27.36 -8.40 -22.51
CA GLN A 448 -26.59 -8.35 -23.72
C GLN A 448 -26.09 -9.75 -24.14
N LEU A 449 -25.78 -10.64 -23.20
CA LEU A 449 -25.37 -12.01 -23.49
C LEU A 449 -26.48 -12.83 -24.17
N LEU A 450 -27.73 -12.37 -24.07
CA LEU A 450 -28.91 -13.06 -24.63
C LEU A 450 -29.35 -12.46 -25.97
N VAL A 451 -28.74 -11.37 -26.43
CA VAL A 451 -29.10 -10.72 -27.68
C VAL A 451 -28.74 -11.63 -28.86
N GLY A 452 -29.74 -11.99 -29.67
CA GLY A 452 -29.55 -12.84 -30.86
C GLY A 452 -29.47 -14.35 -30.57
N VAL A 453 -29.68 -14.76 -29.31
CA VAL A 453 -29.64 -16.18 -28.90
C VAL A 453 -31.04 -16.80 -28.98
N THR A 454 -31.16 -18.00 -29.57
CA THR A 454 -32.44 -18.69 -29.65
C THR A 454 -32.88 -19.25 -28.29
N ILE A 455 -34.18 -19.54 -28.13
CA ILE A 455 -34.72 -20.12 -26.88
C ILE A 455 -34.03 -21.46 -26.53
N LEU A 456 -33.68 -22.25 -27.53
CA LEU A 456 -33.01 -23.54 -27.36
C LEU A 456 -31.57 -23.38 -26.86
N GLU A 457 -30.82 -22.42 -27.42
CA GLU A 457 -29.43 -22.13 -27.02
C GLU A 457 -29.32 -21.43 -25.67
N ARG A 458 -30.36 -20.66 -25.29
CA ARG A 458 -30.40 -19.88 -24.07
C ARG A 458 -30.12 -20.71 -22.82
N ARG A 459 -30.65 -21.93 -22.75
CA ARG A 459 -30.44 -22.81 -21.59
C ARG A 459 -28.97 -23.17 -21.42
N GLY A 460 -28.32 -23.64 -22.48
CA GLY A 460 -26.91 -24.00 -22.46
C GLY A 460 -26.02 -22.79 -22.14
N LEU A 461 -26.34 -21.61 -22.69
CA LEU A 461 -25.60 -20.39 -22.38
C LEU A 461 -25.71 -20.00 -20.91
N LEU A 462 -26.90 -20.11 -20.30
CA LEU A 462 -27.09 -19.81 -18.88
C LEU A 462 -26.39 -20.83 -17.99
N GLU A 463 -26.41 -22.12 -18.35
CA GLU A 463 -25.66 -23.17 -17.65
C GLU A 463 -24.15 -22.90 -17.71
N ASP A 464 -23.62 -22.57 -18.88
CA ASP A 464 -22.21 -22.21 -19.06
C ASP A 464 -21.85 -20.94 -18.28
N PHE A 465 -22.73 -19.93 -18.27
CA PHE A 465 -22.55 -18.71 -17.49
C PHE A 465 -22.48 -19.02 -16.00
N GLN A 466 -23.42 -19.80 -15.47
CA GLN A 466 -23.42 -20.21 -14.07
C GLN A 466 -22.18 -21.05 -13.74
N GLN A 467 -21.71 -21.88 -14.67
CA GLN A 467 -20.49 -22.66 -14.47
C GLN A 467 -19.23 -21.78 -14.44
N ALA A 468 -19.09 -20.81 -15.35
CA ALA A 468 -17.92 -19.94 -15.42
C ALA A 468 -18.03 -18.75 -14.43
N VAL A 469 -18.98 -17.85 -14.67
CA VAL A 469 -19.16 -16.61 -13.87
C VAL A 469 -19.67 -16.93 -12.47
N GLY A 470 -20.57 -17.90 -12.34
CA GLY A 470 -21.02 -18.36 -11.01
C GLY A 470 -19.87 -18.94 -10.18
N SER A 471 -18.89 -19.60 -10.82
CA SER A 471 -17.67 -20.00 -10.11
C SER A 471 -16.81 -18.79 -9.72
N ILE A 472 -16.59 -17.83 -10.64
CA ILE A 472 -15.78 -16.62 -10.39
C ILE A 472 -16.28 -15.86 -9.16
N VAL A 473 -17.59 -15.68 -9.01
CA VAL A 473 -18.16 -14.92 -7.89
C VAL A 473 -18.10 -15.65 -6.55
N ILE A 474 -17.85 -16.97 -6.56
CA ILE A 474 -17.79 -17.83 -5.35
C ILE A 474 -16.35 -18.21 -4.97
N LEU A 475 -15.36 -17.99 -5.84
CA LEU A 475 -13.96 -18.29 -5.53
C LEU A 475 -13.49 -17.61 -4.23
N ALA A 476 -12.86 -18.39 -3.34
CA ALA A 476 -12.25 -17.88 -2.11
C ALA A 476 -11.01 -16.99 -2.40
N SER A 477 -10.33 -17.30 -3.52
CA SER A 477 -9.21 -16.55 -4.05
C SER A 477 -9.32 -16.48 -5.57
N PRO A 478 -9.12 -15.31 -6.20
CA PRO A 478 -9.16 -15.17 -7.65
C PRO A 478 -8.22 -16.14 -8.39
N LEU A 479 -8.67 -16.63 -9.54
CA LEU A 479 -7.90 -17.48 -10.47
C LEU A 479 -7.81 -16.82 -11.84
N SER A 480 -6.81 -17.22 -12.63
CA SER A 480 -6.77 -16.85 -14.06
C SER A 480 -7.82 -17.63 -14.85
N ALA A 481 -8.18 -17.15 -16.05
CA ALA A 481 -9.12 -17.84 -16.94
C ALA A 481 -8.69 -19.30 -17.19
N THR A 482 -7.41 -19.49 -17.56
CA THR A 482 -6.83 -20.81 -17.82
C THR A 482 -6.84 -21.72 -16.60
N SER A 483 -6.51 -21.19 -15.41
CA SER A 483 -6.54 -21.98 -14.18
C SER A 483 -7.97 -22.40 -13.84
N LEU A 484 -8.95 -21.52 -14.08
CA LEU A 484 -10.35 -21.81 -13.83
C LEU A 484 -10.91 -22.82 -14.82
N ASP A 485 -10.54 -22.76 -16.11
CA ASP A 485 -10.92 -23.78 -17.10
C ASP A 485 -10.49 -25.18 -16.64
N ARG A 486 -9.22 -25.30 -16.20
CA ARG A 486 -8.66 -26.55 -15.69
C ARG A 486 -9.33 -27.02 -14.40
N LEU A 487 -9.59 -26.10 -13.46
CA LEU A 487 -10.30 -26.42 -12.22
C LEU A 487 -11.71 -26.95 -12.50
N LEU A 488 -12.45 -26.28 -13.39
CA LEU A 488 -13.81 -26.66 -13.76
C LEU A 488 -13.86 -27.91 -14.67
N GLY A 489 -12.73 -28.29 -15.26
CA GLY A 489 -12.65 -29.39 -16.22
C GLY A 489 -13.44 -29.09 -17.49
N VAL A 490 -13.38 -27.85 -17.97
CA VAL A 490 -13.98 -27.40 -19.23
C VAL A 490 -12.90 -27.17 -20.29
N PRO A 491 -13.24 -27.13 -21.59
CA PRO A 491 -12.27 -26.83 -22.64
C PRO A 491 -11.56 -25.49 -22.40
N GLU A 492 -10.27 -25.44 -22.72
CA GLU A 492 -9.48 -24.21 -22.61
C GLU A 492 -10.09 -23.09 -23.47
N GLY A 493 -10.21 -21.89 -22.89
CA GLY A 493 -10.85 -20.73 -23.50
C GLY A 493 -12.35 -20.62 -23.21
N THR A 494 -12.96 -21.58 -22.50
CA THR A 494 -14.39 -21.51 -22.15
C THR A 494 -14.66 -20.32 -21.24
N VAL A 495 -13.93 -20.19 -20.13
CA VAL A 495 -14.08 -19.07 -19.17
C VAL A 495 -13.79 -17.73 -19.83
N ASP A 496 -12.75 -17.65 -20.67
CA ASP A 496 -12.40 -16.42 -21.40
C ASP A 496 -13.56 -15.99 -22.31
N SER A 497 -14.06 -16.92 -23.14
CA SER A 497 -15.19 -16.65 -24.04
C SER A 497 -16.48 -16.22 -23.30
N ARG A 498 -16.72 -16.75 -22.09
CA ARG A 498 -17.91 -16.43 -21.30
C ARG A 498 -17.79 -15.13 -20.50
N THR A 499 -16.57 -14.63 -20.33
CA THR A 499 -16.31 -13.37 -19.64
C THR A 499 -16.04 -12.21 -20.60
N ASP A 500 -15.85 -12.47 -21.90
CA ASP A 500 -15.41 -11.51 -22.91
C ASP A 500 -16.29 -10.25 -23.07
N LEU A 501 -17.58 -10.33 -22.70
CA LEU A 501 -18.54 -9.20 -22.74
C LEU A 501 -18.83 -8.61 -21.34
N LEU A 502 -18.08 -9.02 -20.32
CA LEU A 502 -18.29 -8.65 -18.92
C LEU A 502 -17.21 -7.69 -18.38
N HIS A 503 -16.45 -7.02 -19.24
CA HIS A 503 -15.41 -6.07 -18.84
C HIS A 503 -15.92 -4.88 -18.00
N SER A 504 -17.23 -4.60 -18.04
CA SER A 504 -17.86 -3.57 -17.21
C SER A 504 -18.06 -3.97 -15.74
N VAL A 505 -17.99 -5.27 -15.44
CA VAL A 505 -18.23 -5.85 -14.10
C VAL A 505 -17.08 -6.74 -13.61
N LEU A 506 -16.24 -7.25 -14.52
CA LEU A 506 -15.05 -8.04 -14.25
C LEU A 506 -13.78 -7.33 -14.74
N SER A 507 -12.72 -7.40 -13.93
CA SER A 507 -11.36 -7.09 -14.34
C SER A 507 -10.81 -8.25 -15.18
N ILE A 508 -10.92 -8.03 -16.48
CA ILE A 508 -10.48 -8.77 -17.68
C ILE A 508 -9.01 -8.69 -18.09
N PRO A 509 -8.00 -9.37 -17.51
CA PRO A 509 -6.63 -9.15 -17.98
C PRO A 509 -6.41 -9.73 -19.39
N SER A 510 -5.68 -8.99 -20.23
CA SER A 510 -5.34 -9.45 -21.60
C SER A 510 -4.33 -10.60 -21.64
N ARG A 511 -3.71 -10.93 -20.50
CA ARG A 511 -2.76 -12.04 -20.40
C ARG A 511 -3.43 -13.24 -19.71
N PRO A 512 -3.30 -14.46 -20.25
CA PRO A 512 -4.01 -15.64 -19.77
C PRO A 512 -3.57 -16.13 -18.38
N ASP A 513 -2.39 -15.71 -17.92
CA ASP A 513 -1.80 -16.03 -16.62
C ASP A 513 -2.25 -15.09 -15.49
N HIS A 514 -2.92 -13.98 -15.81
CA HIS A 514 -3.38 -13.00 -14.82
C HIS A 514 -4.77 -13.34 -14.27
N LEU A 515 -5.02 -12.91 -13.03
CA LEU A 515 -6.23 -13.26 -12.28
C LEU A 515 -7.45 -12.44 -12.73
N ILE A 516 -8.59 -13.11 -12.88
CA ILE A 516 -9.90 -12.46 -13.09
C ILE A 516 -10.41 -11.98 -11.72
N ARG A 517 -10.83 -10.71 -11.63
CA ARG A 517 -11.36 -10.14 -10.38
C ARG A 517 -12.71 -9.48 -10.61
N LEU A 518 -13.55 -9.46 -9.57
CA LEU A 518 -14.74 -8.62 -9.56
C LEU A 518 -14.32 -7.15 -9.46
N LEU A 519 -14.91 -6.28 -10.27
CA LEU A 519 -14.71 -4.83 -10.12
C LEU A 519 -15.42 -4.30 -8.87
N HIS A 520 -16.51 -4.95 -8.47
CA HIS A 520 -17.25 -4.63 -7.26
C HIS A 520 -18.03 -5.84 -6.73
N LEU A 521 -18.10 -5.99 -5.40
CA LEU A 521 -18.75 -7.13 -4.77
C LEU A 521 -20.26 -7.14 -4.92
N SER A 522 -20.91 -5.98 -5.10
CA SER A 522 -22.35 -5.95 -5.35
C SER A 522 -22.77 -6.72 -6.61
N PHE A 523 -21.83 -7.05 -7.52
CA PHE A 523 -22.11 -7.95 -8.63
C PHE A 523 -22.29 -9.41 -8.16
N ARG A 524 -21.45 -9.88 -7.23
CA ARG A 524 -21.65 -11.16 -6.54
C ARG A 524 -22.97 -11.14 -5.78
N ASP A 525 -23.19 -10.12 -4.96
CA ASP A 525 -24.40 -10.00 -4.14
C ASP A 525 -25.66 -10.03 -5.02
N PHE A 526 -25.62 -9.33 -6.15
CA PHE A 526 -26.70 -9.33 -7.14
C PHE A 526 -26.98 -10.71 -7.75
N LEU A 527 -25.93 -11.46 -8.11
CA LEU A 527 -26.08 -12.78 -8.73
C LEU A 527 -26.50 -13.85 -7.73
N THR A 528 -26.21 -13.68 -6.45
CA THR A 528 -26.50 -14.66 -5.38
C THR A 528 -27.75 -14.31 -4.57
N ASP A 529 -28.37 -13.15 -4.80
CA ASP A 529 -29.57 -12.68 -4.11
C ASP A 529 -30.74 -13.64 -4.26
N THR A 530 -31.13 -14.30 -3.16
CA THR A 530 -32.20 -15.30 -3.14
C THR A 530 -33.57 -14.74 -3.54
N GLU A 531 -33.82 -13.44 -3.35
CA GLU A 531 -35.07 -12.80 -3.78
C GLU A 531 -35.19 -12.76 -5.32
N LYS A 532 -34.07 -12.91 -6.03
CA LYS A 532 -34.01 -12.85 -7.49
C LYS A 532 -34.04 -14.21 -8.18
N ARG A 533 -34.15 -15.30 -7.41
CA ARG A 533 -34.16 -16.67 -7.94
C ARG A 533 -35.18 -16.90 -9.07
N GLU A 534 -36.35 -16.29 -8.97
CA GLU A 534 -37.43 -16.45 -9.96
C GLU A 534 -37.41 -15.38 -11.06
N THR A 535 -36.75 -14.24 -10.82
CA THR A 535 -36.82 -13.05 -11.68
C THR A 535 -35.56 -12.80 -12.51
N ASN A 536 -34.41 -13.28 -12.06
CA ASN A 536 -33.12 -13.14 -12.74
C ASN A 536 -32.67 -14.48 -13.35
N PRO A 537 -32.63 -14.63 -14.69
CA PRO A 537 -32.18 -15.87 -15.33
C PRO A 537 -30.71 -16.19 -15.08
N PHE A 538 -29.90 -15.21 -14.69
CA PHE A 538 -28.48 -15.36 -14.38
C PHE A 538 -28.21 -15.65 -12.90
N TRP A 539 -29.25 -15.81 -12.09
CA TRP A 539 -29.10 -16.09 -10.66
C TRP A 539 -28.25 -17.35 -10.42
N VAL A 540 -27.40 -17.29 -9.40
CA VAL A 540 -26.47 -18.34 -9.00
C VAL A 540 -26.86 -18.82 -7.61
N ASP A 541 -27.20 -20.10 -7.50
CA ASP A 541 -27.37 -20.74 -6.21
C ASP A 541 -26.00 -20.89 -5.54
N GLU A 542 -25.75 -20.10 -4.50
CA GLU A 542 -24.48 -20.07 -3.79
C GLU A 542 -24.10 -21.45 -3.24
N LYS A 543 -25.05 -22.18 -2.63
CA LYS A 543 -24.76 -23.50 -2.04
C LYS A 543 -24.44 -24.53 -3.11
N ASP A 544 -25.19 -24.54 -4.20
CA ASP A 544 -24.93 -25.44 -5.33
C ASP A 544 -23.60 -25.09 -6.04
N ALA A 545 -23.27 -23.81 -6.18
CA ALA A 545 -21.99 -23.37 -6.74
C ALA A 545 -20.79 -23.82 -5.86
N HIS A 546 -20.88 -23.64 -4.54
CA HIS A 546 -19.91 -24.17 -3.59
C HIS A 546 -19.78 -25.69 -3.69
N LYS A 547 -20.91 -26.42 -3.75
CA LYS A 547 -20.92 -27.89 -3.93
C LYS A 547 -20.21 -28.32 -5.21
N LYS A 548 -20.50 -27.66 -6.33
CA LYS A 548 -19.87 -27.90 -7.63
C LYS A 548 -18.37 -27.65 -7.56
N LEU A 549 -17.93 -26.54 -6.97
CA LEU A 549 -16.51 -26.22 -6.80
C LEU A 549 -15.79 -27.25 -5.93
N ALA A 550 -16.35 -27.65 -4.78
CA ALA A 550 -15.78 -28.70 -3.94
C ALA A 550 -15.60 -30.02 -4.72
N THR A 551 -16.63 -30.42 -5.46
CA THR A 551 -16.61 -31.62 -6.32
C THR A 551 -15.51 -31.53 -7.37
N ARG A 552 -15.36 -30.37 -8.02
CA ARG A 552 -14.36 -30.11 -9.06
C ARG A 552 -12.93 -30.09 -8.50
N CYS A 553 -12.71 -29.46 -7.35
CA CYS A 553 -11.43 -29.52 -6.63
C CYS A 553 -11.04 -30.97 -6.34
N LEU A 554 -11.95 -31.77 -5.76
CA LEU A 554 -11.67 -33.17 -5.42
C LEU A 554 -11.39 -34.01 -6.68
N LYS A 555 -12.13 -33.80 -7.78
CA LYS A 555 -11.86 -34.49 -9.05
C LYS A 555 -10.48 -34.13 -9.61
N LEU A 556 -10.14 -32.84 -9.61
CA LEU A 556 -8.84 -32.37 -10.06
C LEU A 556 -7.72 -33.02 -9.25
N LEU A 557 -7.81 -32.98 -7.92
CA LEU A 557 -6.80 -33.53 -7.01
C LEU A 557 -6.70 -35.06 -7.05
N SER A 558 -7.80 -35.76 -7.33
CA SER A 558 -7.83 -37.23 -7.44
C SER A 558 -7.29 -37.74 -8.78
N THR A 559 -6.98 -36.86 -9.73
CA THR A 559 -6.38 -37.27 -11.01
C THR A 559 -4.92 -37.66 -10.75
N GLY A 560 -4.51 -38.86 -11.15
CA GLY A 560 -3.30 -39.53 -10.65
C GLY A 560 -1.95 -38.80 -10.83
N GLU A 561 -1.89 -37.76 -11.66
CA GLU A 561 -0.68 -36.93 -11.83
C GLU A 561 -0.64 -35.70 -10.92
N ASN A 562 -1.80 -35.28 -10.36
CA ASN A 562 -1.98 -34.02 -9.66
C ASN A 562 -1.70 -34.10 -8.15
N LEU A 563 -1.88 -35.28 -7.55
CA LEU A 563 -1.43 -35.58 -6.19
C LEU A 563 -0.83 -36.98 -6.14
N LYS A 564 0.45 -37.03 -5.77
CA LYS A 564 1.20 -38.26 -5.55
C LYS A 564 2.28 -38.01 -4.51
N LYS A 565 2.80 -39.09 -3.93
CA LYS A 565 3.97 -39.04 -3.07
C LYS A 565 5.15 -38.43 -3.82
N ASP A 566 5.86 -37.51 -3.17
CA ASP A 566 6.98 -36.78 -3.76
C ASP A 566 6.55 -36.01 -5.02
N ILE A 567 5.51 -35.17 -4.87
CA ILE A 567 4.87 -34.47 -6.01
C ILE A 567 5.86 -33.59 -6.78
N CYS A 568 6.85 -33.01 -6.10
CA CYS A 568 7.93 -32.22 -6.70
C CYS A 568 9.16 -33.05 -7.10
N ASN A 569 9.13 -34.39 -6.95
CA ASN A 569 10.21 -35.31 -7.31
C ASN A 569 11.58 -34.87 -6.73
N LEU A 570 11.60 -34.51 -5.45
CA LEU A 570 12.76 -33.98 -4.74
C LEU A 570 13.79 -35.07 -4.42
N ARG A 571 13.36 -36.34 -4.37
CA ARG A 571 14.19 -37.55 -4.16
C ARG A 571 15.03 -37.56 -2.87
N THR A 572 14.94 -36.53 -2.05
CA THR A 572 15.72 -36.31 -0.83
C THR A 572 14.79 -35.85 0.30
N PRO A 573 14.41 -36.75 1.23
CA PRO A 573 13.46 -36.43 2.31
C PRO A 573 13.94 -35.35 3.30
N GLU A 574 15.24 -35.04 3.28
CA GLU A 574 15.90 -34.13 4.22
C GLU A 574 15.93 -32.67 3.76
N LEU A 575 15.46 -32.38 2.54
CA LEU A 575 15.49 -31.02 2.00
C LEU A 575 14.47 -30.14 2.73
N LEU A 576 14.92 -29.03 3.31
CA LEU A 576 14.01 -28.09 3.96
C LEU A 576 13.16 -27.38 2.90
N ARG A 577 11.88 -27.13 3.21
CA ARG A 577 10.99 -26.36 2.31
C ARG A 577 11.57 -25.00 1.91
N ALA A 578 12.37 -24.38 2.79
CA ALA A 578 13.03 -23.11 2.51
C ALA A 578 14.10 -23.20 1.40
N ASP A 579 14.61 -24.39 1.14
CA ASP A 579 15.67 -24.66 0.15
C ASP A 579 15.09 -25.14 -1.20
N ILE A 580 13.77 -25.34 -1.30
CA ILE A 580 13.09 -25.66 -2.57
C ILE A 580 12.80 -24.37 -3.32
N ASP A 581 13.22 -24.30 -4.57
CA ASP A 581 12.94 -23.15 -5.41
C ASP A 581 11.44 -23.09 -5.79
N LYS A 582 10.92 -21.86 -5.84
CA LYS A 582 9.50 -21.62 -6.13
C LYS A 582 9.07 -22.15 -7.49
N GLN A 583 9.96 -22.14 -8.48
CA GLN A 583 9.65 -22.59 -9.84
C GLN A 583 9.43 -24.11 -9.92
N THR A 584 10.18 -24.89 -9.16
CA THR A 584 9.95 -26.32 -8.98
C THR A 584 8.59 -26.60 -8.34
N ILE A 585 8.19 -25.81 -7.34
CA ILE A 585 6.86 -25.94 -6.72
C ILE A 585 5.77 -25.56 -7.73
N ASP A 586 5.85 -24.39 -8.36
CA ASP A 586 4.82 -23.89 -9.27
C ASP A 586 4.66 -24.74 -10.54
N SER A 587 5.72 -25.46 -10.96
CA SER A 587 5.66 -26.37 -12.12
C SER A 587 4.97 -27.71 -11.82
N HIS A 588 5.00 -28.19 -10.56
CA HIS A 588 4.34 -29.44 -10.15
C HIS A 588 3.00 -29.20 -9.44
N LEU A 589 2.83 -28.03 -8.84
CA LEU A 589 1.63 -27.54 -8.20
C LEU A 589 1.22 -26.22 -8.87
N PRO A 590 0.65 -26.24 -10.08
CA PRO A 590 0.10 -25.05 -10.71
C PRO A 590 -1.05 -24.45 -9.90
N SER A 591 -1.44 -23.21 -10.22
CA SER A 591 -2.38 -22.39 -9.47
C SER A 591 -3.72 -23.07 -9.17
N GLU A 592 -4.27 -23.83 -10.11
CA GLU A 592 -5.51 -24.59 -9.95
C GLU A 592 -5.39 -25.72 -8.91
N ILE A 593 -4.23 -26.39 -8.84
CA ILE A 593 -3.96 -27.45 -7.85
C ILE A 593 -3.71 -26.81 -6.49
N GLN A 594 -2.94 -25.72 -6.43
CA GLN A 594 -2.75 -24.98 -5.17
C GLN A 594 -4.08 -24.48 -4.61
N TYR A 595 -4.95 -23.95 -5.47
CA TYR A 595 -6.29 -23.49 -5.09
C TYR A 595 -7.13 -24.66 -4.56
N ALA A 596 -7.19 -25.77 -5.30
CA ALA A 596 -7.94 -26.93 -4.89
C ALA A 596 -7.45 -27.47 -3.54
N CYS A 597 -6.13 -27.56 -3.32
CA CYS A 597 -5.56 -27.97 -2.03
C CYS A 597 -5.97 -27.07 -0.86
N GLN A 598 -6.09 -25.76 -1.10
CA GLN A 598 -6.39 -24.78 -0.04
C GLN A 598 -7.89 -24.65 0.25
N TYR A 599 -8.76 -24.77 -0.75
CA TYR A 599 -10.15 -24.30 -0.63
C TYR A 599 -11.23 -25.38 -0.83
N TRP A 600 -10.88 -26.63 -1.14
CA TRP A 600 -11.90 -27.68 -1.31
C TRP A 600 -12.74 -27.88 -0.04
N VAL A 601 -12.11 -27.85 1.15
CA VAL A 601 -12.80 -27.97 2.46
C VAL A 601 -13.70 -26.77 2.72
N TYR A 602 -13.22 -25.56 2.41
CA TYR A 602 -14.02 -24.34 2.50
C TYR A 602 -15.29 -24.45 1.65
N HIS A 603 -15.15 -24.82 0.37
CA HIS A 603 -16.31 -24.98 -0.51
C HIS A 603 -17.25 -26.09 -0.05
N LEU A 604 -16.72 -27.20 0.48
CA LEU A 604 -17.56 -28.27 1.03
C LEU A 604 -18.39 -27.77 2.22
N LYS A 605 -17.76 -27.06 3.15
CA LYS A 605 -18.43 -26.49 4.33
C LYS A 605 -19.53 -25.50 3.95
N GLU A 606 -19.23 -24.52 3.09
CA GLU A 606 -20.20 -23.50 2.67
C GLU A 606 -21.34 -24.09 1.83
N SER A 607 -21.13 -25.23 1.16
CA SER A 607 -22.21 -25.94 0.48
C SER A 607 -23.27 -26.52 1.42
N GLY A 608 -22.94 -26.69 2.70
CA GLY A 608 -23.81 -27.33 3.70
C GLY A 608 -23.98 -28.84 3.51
N ASN A 609 -23.14 -29.48 2.70
CA ASN A 609 -23.15 -30.94 2.54
C ASN A 609 -22.46 -31.62 3.73
N SER A 610 -23.01 -32.76 4.15
CA SER A 610 -22.37 -33.67 5.10
C SER A 610 -21.50 -34.69 4.39
N ILE A 611 -20.51 -35.22 5.10
CA ILE A 611 -19.64 -36.31 4.63
C ILE A 611 -20.26 -37.64 5.04
N HIS A 612 -20.33 -38.57 4.09
CA HIS A 612 -20.88 -39.91 4.29
C HIS A 612 -19.85 -41.00 3.93
N ASP A 613 -20.03 -42.19 4.51
CA ASP A 613 -19.18 -43.31 4.20
C ASP A 613 -19.28 -43.73 2.73
N GLY A 614 -18.12 -43.84 2.06
CA GLY A 614 -18.04 -44.20 0.64
C GLY A 614 -18.29 -43.04 -0.34
N ASP A 615 -18.51 -41.82 0.14
CA ASP A 615 -18.66 -40.66 -0.73
C ASP A 615 -17.33 -40.20 -1.36
N GLN A 616 -17.40 -39.16 -2.20
CA GLN A 616 -16.22 -38.62 -2.88
C GLN A 616 -15.15 -38.11 -1.90
N VAL A 617 -15.56 -37.48 -0.79
CA VAL A 617 -14.65 -36.89 0.21
C VAL A 617 -13.94 -37.99 0.98
N HIS A 618 -14.67 -39.00 1.44
CA HIS A 618 -14.11 -40.15 2.15
C HIS A 618 -13.14 -40.93 1.24
N ASN A 619 -13.51 -41.20 -0.02
CA ASN A 619 -12.62 -41.87 -0.95
C ASN A 619 -11.35 -41.05 -1.25
N PHE A 620 -11.48 -39.72 -1.37
CA PHE A 620 -10.34 -38.83 -1.53
C PHE A 620 -9.40 -38.89 -0.32
N LEU A 621 -9.93 -38.79 0.90
CA LEU A 621 -9.12 -38.83 2.12
C LEU A 621 -8.40 -40.18 2.26
N LYS A 622 -9.08 -41.31 2.01
CA LYS A 622 -8.45 -42.64 2.05
C LYS A 622 -7.25 -42.77 1.11
N CYS A 623 -7.31 -42.18 -0.07
CA CYS A 623 -6.28 -42.35 -1.11
C CYS A 623 -5.22 -41.24 -1.08
N HIS A 624 -5.59 -40.01 -0.73
CA HIS A 624 -4.77 -38.81 -0.96
C HIS A 624 -4.58 -37.92 0.26
N PHE A 625 -5.00 -38.30 1.46
CA PHE A 625 -4.83 -37.47 2.66
C PHE A 625 -3.37 -37.03 2.88
N LEU A 626 -2.42 -37.99 2.86
CA LEU A 626 -1.00 -37.66 3.04
C LEU A 626 -0.42 -36.86 1.85
N HIS A 627 -0.84 -37.16 0.62
CA HIS A 627 -0.42 -36.42 -0.58
C HIS A 627 -0.89 -34.96 -0.55
N TRP A 628 -2.08 -34.73 -0.01
CA TRP A 628 -2.64 -33.40 0.20
C TRP A 628 -1.89 -32.61 1.27
N LEU A 629 -1.57 -33.23 2.41
CA LEU A 629 -0.74 -32.59 3.45
C LEU A 629 0.67 -32.28 2.97
N GLU A 630 1.28 -33.17 2.18
CA GLU A 630 2.57 -32.94 1.53
C GLU A 630 2.51 -31.67 0.66
N SER A 631 1.48 -31.55 -0.17
CA SER A 631 1.28 -30.39 -1.05
C SER A 631 1.04 -29.10 -0.27
N LEU A 632 0.24 -29.13 0.80
CA LEU A 632 0.05 -27.98 1.72
C LEU A 632 1.37 -27.58 2.39
N SER A 633 2.23 -28.54 2.74
CA SER A 633 3.56 -28.27 3.30
C SER A 633 4.46 -27.55 2.29
N LEU A 634 4.51 -28.04 1.05
CA LEU A 634 5.33 -27.45 -0.02
C LEU A 634 4.93 -25.99 -0.29
N ILE A 635 3.63 -25.71 -0.39
CA ILE A 635 3.14 -24.33 -0.58
C ILE A 635 3.23 -23.47 0.70
N GLY A 636 3.67 -24.02 1.83
CA GLY A 636 3.88 -23.29 3.10
C GLY A 636 2.62 -23.05 3.92
N ARG A 637 1.56 -23.83 3.70
CA ARG A 637 0.21 -23.67 4.27
C ARG A 637 -0.17 -24.82 5.22
N LEU A 638 0.76 -25.69 5.61
CA LEU A 638 0.49 -26.88 6.44
C LEU A 638 -0.26 -26.55 7.73
N ARG A 639 0.01 -25.42 8.38
CA ARG A 639 -0.68 -25.02 9.63
C ARG A 639 -2.20 -24.86 9.44
N GLU A 640 -2.63 -24.46 8.25
CA GLU A 640 -4.06 -24.29 7.93
C GLU A 640 -4.77 -25.65 7.86
N SER A 641 -4.05 -26.75 7.60
CA SER A 641 -4.63 -28.10 7.54
C SER A 641 -5.33 -28.53 8.83
N ILE A 642 -4.88 -28.04 9.99
CA ILE A 642 -5.48 -28.37 11.29
C ILE A 642 -6.94 -27.87 11.31
N GLY A 643 -7.16 -26.59 10.99
CA GLY A 643 -8.51 -26.03 10.94
C GLY A 643 -9.37 -26.61 9.81
N MET A 644 -8.74 -27.07 8.73
CA MET A 644 -9.44 -27.80 7.65
C MET A 644 -9.92 -29.17 8.15
N VAL A 645 -9.08 -29.93 8.85
CA VAL A 645 -9.43 -31.22 9.44
C VAL A 645 -10.53 -31.06 10.49
N ASP A 646 -10.43 -30.06 11.38
CA ASP A 646 -11.48 -29.76 12.36
C ASP A 646 -12.82 -29.45 11.67
N SER A 647 -12.78 -28.70 10.56
CA SER A 647 -13.97 -28.39 9.77
C SER A 647 -14.58 -29.63 9.12
N LEU A 648 -13.75 -30.56 8.63
CA LEU A 648 -14.21 -31.84 8.08
C LEU A 648 -14.85 -32.70 9.17
N MET A 649 -14.23 -32.79 10.35
CA MET A 649 -14.78 -33.54 11.48
C MET A 649 -16.14 -33.02 11.93
N ALA A 650 -16.37 -31.71 11.86
CA ALA A 650 -17.63 -31.08 12.24
C ALA A 650 -18.80 -31.39 11.28
N ILE A 651 -18.54 -31.85 10.06
CA ILE A 651 -19.56 -32.10 9.03
C ILE A 651 -19.71 -33.59 8.66
N ILE A 652 -19.08 -34.50 9.42
CA ILE A 652 -19.30 -35.95 9.30
C ILE A 652 -20.71 -36.27 9.84
N ASP A 653 -21.50 -36.97 9.04
CA ASP A 653 -22.82 -37.43 9.50
C ASP A 653 -22.66 -38.62 10.47
N VAL A 654 -23.12 -38.46 11.71
CA VAL A 654 -22.84 -39.37 12.83
C VAL A 654 -23.78 -40.61 12.83
N TYR A 655 -24.70 -40.72 11.87
CA TYR A 655 -25.67 -41.81 11.82
C TYR A 655 -25.09 -43.20 11.45
N HIS A 656 -23.81 -43.29 11.05
CA HIS A 656 -23.08 -44.55 10.95
C HIS A 656 -21.66 -44.41 11.53
N PRO A 657 -21.40 -44.84 12.78
CA PRO A 657 -20.05 -44.82 13.31
C PRO A 657 -19.29 -46.05 12.79
N LEU A 658 -18.14 -45.87 12.12
CA LEU A 658 -16.86 -46.54 12.49
C LEU A 658 -15.66 -46.43 11.49
N LEU A 659 -15.72 -45.77 10.32
CA LEU A 659 -14.55 -45.73 9.41
C LEU A 659 -13.90 -44.34 9.19
N LEU A 660 -14.67 -43.25 9.17
CA LEU A 660 -14.16 -41.90 8.91
C LEU A 660 -13.21 -41.37 10.00
N ALA A 661 -13.52 -41.61 11.28
CA ALA A 661 -12.67 -41.18 12.40
C ALA A 661 -11.29 -41.84 12.38
N ALA A 662 -11.19 -43.10 11.95
CA ALA A 662 -9.92 -43.84 11.90
C ALA A 662 -9.02 -43.45 10.72
N SER A 663 -9.55 -42.77 9.71
CA SER A 663 -8.77 -42.30 8.54
C SER A 663 -8.21 -40.88 8.72
N ILE A 664 -8.73 -40.14 9.71
CA ILE A 664 -8.32 -38.77 10.06
C ILE A 664 -7.34 -38.75 11.26
N TYR A 665 -7.36 -39.79 12.10
CA TYR A 665 -6.45 -39.97 13.23
C TYR A 665 -5.09 -40.56 12.86
#